data_AF-A0A4Y9JLZ0-F1
#
_entry.id   AF-A0A4Y9JLZ0-F1
#
_cell.length_a   1.000
_cell.length_b   1.000
_cell.length_c   1.000
_cell.angle_alpha   90.00
_cell.angle_beta   90.00
_cell.angle_gamma   90.00
#
_symmetry.space_group_name_H-M   'P 1'
#
loop_
_entity.id
_entity.type
_entity.pdbx_description
1 polymer ?
#
loop_
_entity_poly.entity_id
_entity_poly.type
_entity_poly.pdbx_seq_one_letter_code
_entity_poly.pdbx_strand_id
1 'polypeptide(L)'
;MNKGTTKNVYTWLSLLLLFIGQIVPLGSLKVSAADSGDYSYEAYVKPTEYTDYSNPIYVRNIATSEERVVYCFNYHSEWPNNEGTTPYPKYKKELGNADNFAELATSEALTGADLEAAILKVIYNGFGNDAARLQAKYGLSNGVFRRVTQYAIWYFTDHTDFPSADVSPITNFTAEEKLVFKALIGQGDALETPPANSTLEVYRTDGSKPNNDSAKAKYQNLLGGHFVSKDTGTDVPVVKKKISIFAKKVWDRADDVANKPEISFQLKNKQTGEAVGEAKVIQTQAGQSEATVQWDDLAGEVSDYTVEELTQLDGYTTSPTQGSGTEDNPFTITNTKRSTVPEYVQTIQVNKAWTGEGLPAAKPDVYFALYKRTNGAESLVTATDVPAVKVNPQKWQGSPVVWRNIYAPGQDQVTGATIEYFVKEVNADGSDWSAPNYLAPTSTYALSGTNSLVFNFTNTYQPTAPKPTTHDVVISKTNLGGQEIAGAQIEIRKGDQKVESWTSEADKSHTVKLEAGEYVFHEEAAPAGYLKVTDITFTVDDDGNVTVKTDTTTTEKSKTEGNKLTVVDEAEVVKPVTHDIIISKTNLGGQEIAGAQIEIRKGDQKVESWTSEADKSHTVKLEAGEYVFHEEAAPAGYLKVTDITFTVDNDGNVTVKTDTTTAAKSKTEGNKLTVIDEAEVVKPVTHDVVISKTNLGGQEIAGAQIEIRKDGQTVESWTSEADKSHTVKLEAGEYVFHEEAAPTGYLKVTDITFTVDDDGNVTVKVDTTTAAKSQTAGNKLTVVDEAEVVKPVTHDVVISKTNLGGQEIAGAQIEIRKDGQTVESWTSEADKSHTVKLEAGEYVFHEEAAPAGYLKVTDITFTVGTDGNVTVKTDTTTAAKSQTAGNKLTVVDEAESQPVEPKPTPTSKEEAPTQNGGTNTTTTKKILPRTNSENATILTMVGFGLLVVLGFSYLKKVND
;
A
#
# COMPACT_ATOMS: atom_id res chain seq x y z
N MET A 1 32.48 -44.98 32.68
CA MET A 1 33.22 -46.26 32.59
C MET A 1 33.99 -46.30 31.26
N ASN A 2 34.79 -47.33 31.00
CA ASN A 2 35.87 -47.30 29.99
C ASN A 2 35.40 -47.53 28.51
N LYS A 3 36.22 -47.06 27.54
CA LYS A 3 36.19 -47.30 26.08
C LYS A 3 35.09 -46.58 25.25
N GLY A 4 35.36 -46.08 24.05
CA GLY A 4 36.67 -45.85 23.41
C GLY A 4 36.65 -45.61 21.88
N THR A 5 37.49 -44.69 21.41
CA THR A 5 38.34 -44.70 20.17
C THR A 5 37.78 -45.35 18.87
N THR A 6 37.95 -44.74 17.68
CA THR A 6 39.27 -44.43 17.08
C THR A 6 39.29 -43.39 15.94
N LYS A 7 40.40 -42.61 15.88
CA LYS A 7 41.17 -42.19 14.67
C LYS A 7 40.60 -41.11 13.72
N ASN A 8 41.38 -40.23 13.07
CA ASN A 8 42.77 -39.71 13.27
C ASN A 8 43.02 -38.55 12.24
N VAL A 9 43.57 -37.37 12.62
CA VAL A 9 45.00 -36.92 12.48
C VAL A 9 45.42 -36.45 11.06
N TYR A 10 46.23 -35.39 10.82
CA TYR A 10 46.85 -34.29 11.62
C TYR A 10 46.05 -32.95 11.44
N THR A 11 46.41 -31.66 11.69
CA THR A 11 47.60 -30.83 12.03
C THR A 11 48.70 -30.67 10.95
N TRP A 12 49.62 -29.69 10.87
CA TRP A 12 50.36 -28.75 11.78
C TRP A 12 50.73 -27.44 10.98
N LEU A 13 51.29 -26.33 11.48
CA LEU A 13 51.37 -25.59 12.77
C LEU A 13 52.02 -24.20 12.48
N SER A 14 51.67 -23.14 13.21
CA SER A 14 52.30 -21.80 13.12
C SER A 14 53.46 -21.59 14.11
N LEU A 15 54.47 -20.78 13.73
CA LEU A 15 55.49 -19.98 14.48
C LEU A 15 56.69 -19.76 13.52
N LEU A 16 57.57 -18.75 13.59
CA LEU A 16 57.69 -17.45 14.28
C LEU A 16 58.92 -16.72 13.66
N LEU A 17 58.94 -15.38 13.53
CA LEU A 17 60.14 -14.54 13.81
C LEU A 17 59.86 -13.03 13.73
N LEU A 18 60.79 -12.22 14.26
CA LEU A 18 60.66 -10.76 14.46
C LEU A 18 61.47 -9.93 13.46
N PHE A 19 61.05 -8.66 13.32
CA PHE A 19 61.82 -7.45 13.00
C PHE A 19 63.32 -7.60 12.65
N ILE A 20 63.67 -7.23 11.42
CA ILE A 20 64.76 -6.26 11.13
C ILE A 20 64.24 -5.32 10.03
N GLY A 21 64.46 -4.01 10.18
CA GLY A 21 64.22 -3.04 9.12
C GLY A 21 65.51 -2.64 8.41
N GLN A 22 65.54 -2.70 7.08
CA GLN A 22 66.53 -1.98 6.26
C GLN A 22 65.87 -1.39 5.01
N ILE A 23 66.27 -0.18 4.67
CA ILE A 23 65.90 0.51 3.43
C ILE A 23 66.79 -0.01 2.31
N VAL A 24 66.18 -0.61 1.28
CA VAL A 24 66.83 -0.84 -0.03
C VAL A 24 65.81 -0.46 -1.11
N PRO A 25 66.12 0.49 -2.03
CA PRO A 25 65.20 0.86 -3.08
C PRO A 25 65.17 -0.23 -4.15
N LEU A 26 64.11 -1.04 -4.17
CA LEU A 26 63.77 -1.84 -5.35
C LEU A 26 63.34 -0.88 -6.46
N GLY A 27 64.28 -0.61 -7.36
CA GLY A 27 64.12 0.39 -8.41
C GLY A 27 62.92 0.09 -9.31
N SER A 28 62.25 1.15 -9.76
CA SER A 28 61.08 1.07 -10.61
C SER A 28 61.37 0.22 -11.86
N LEU A 29 60.81 -0.99 -11.89
CA LEU A 29 60.64 -1.76 -13.11
C LEU A 29 59.72 -0.96 -14.03
N LYS A 30 60.33 -0.12 -14.87
CA LYS A 30 59.68 0.41 -16.06
C LYS A 30 59.43 -0.76 -17.01
N VAL A 31 58.37 -1.50 -16.73
CA VAL A 31 57.55 -2.10 -17.78
C VAL A 31 57.21 -0.92 -18.69
N SER A 32 57.77 -0.89 -19.88
CA SER A 32 57.33 0.02 -20.93
C SER A 32 55.86 -0.31 -21.16
N ALA A 33 54.96 0.62 -20.81
CA ALA A 33 53.56 0.49 -21.14
C ALA A 33 53.46 0.22 -22.65
N ALA A 34 52.94 -0.95 -23.01
CA ALA A 34 52.54 -1.19 -24.39
C ALA A 34 51.38 -0.22 -24.66
N ASP A 35 51.51 0.59 -25.71
CA ASP A 35 50.56 1.65 -25.99
C ASP A 35 49.21 1.05 -26.44
N SER A 36 48.26 0.99 -25.51
CA SER A 36 46.89 0.51 -25.70
C SER A 36 45.90 1.54 -25.17
N GLY A 37 45.99 2.75 -25.73
CA GLY A 37 45.22 3.92 -25.33
C GLY A 37 43.69 3.69 -25.25
N ASP A 38 43.09 4.36 -24.27
CA ASP A 38 41.65 4.44 -23.94
C ASP A 38 40.91 3.12 -23.62
N TYR A 39 40.98 2.09 -24.47
CA TYR A 39 40.04 0.96 -24.46
C TYR A 39 40.53 -0.27 -23.68
N SER A 40 40.55 -0.12 -22.35
CA SER A 40 41.08 -1.09 -21.37
C SER A 40 40.04 -2.02 -20.72
N TYR A 41 38.76 -1.86 -21.06
CA TYR A 41 37.65 -2.68 -20.56
C TYR A 41 36.92 -3.41 -21.69
N GLU A 42 36.27 -4.52 -21.38
CA GLU A 42 35.38 -5.28 -22.27
C GLU A 42 34.05 -5.59 -21.56
N ALA A 43 32.94 -5.77 -22.29
CA ALA A 43 31.64 -6.06 -21.68
C ALA A 43 30.89 -7.22 -22.34
N TYR A 44 30.05 -7.90 -21.56
CA TYR A 44 29.26 -9.05 -21.98
C TYR A 44 27.98 -9.23 -21.15
N VAL A 45 27.00 -9.94 -21.72
CA VAL A 45 25.73 -10.30 -21.06
C VAL A 45 25.80 -11.73 -20.50
N LYS A 46 25.24 -11.98 -19.31
CA LYS A 46 25.14 -13.32 -18.69
C LYS A 46 23.68 -13.84 -18.70
N PRO A 47 23.15 -14.33 -19.84
CA PRO A 47 21.72 -14.57 -20.01
C PRO A 47 21.15 -15.74 -19.19
N THR A 48 21.99 -16.48 -18.46
CA THR A 48 21.61 -17.60 -17.59
C THR A 48 21.89 -17.34 -16.11
N GLU A 49 22.24 -16.11 -15.70
CA GLU A 49 22.48 -15.78 -14.30
C GLU A 49 21.18 -15.71 -13.49
N TYR A 50 20.12 -15.15 -14.09
CA TYR A 50 18.79 -15.02 -13.48
C TYR A 50 17.76 -15.74 -14.34
N THR A 51 16.80 -16.41 -13.69
CA THR A 51 15.69 -17.11 -14.38
C THR A 51 14.61 -16.18 -14.92
N ASP A 52 14.63 -14.91 -14.51
CA ASP A 52 13.62 -13.89 -14.75
C ASP A 52 14.19 -12.60 -15.40
N TYR A 53 15.49 -12.57 -15.70
CA TYR A 53 16.13 -11.49 -16.45
C TYR A 53 17.29 -11.99 -17.32
N SER A 54 17.10 -11.92 -18.63
CA SER A 54 18.05 -12.44 -19.65
C SER A 54 19.19 -11.49 -20.00
N ASN A 55 19.17 -10.24 -19.55
CA ASN A 55 20.11 -9.21 -20.03
C ASN A 55 21.01 -8.58 -18.94
N PRO A 56 21.55 -9.31 -17.94
CA PRO A 56 22.48 -8.74 -16.96
C PRO A 56 23.85 -8.50 -17.61
N ILE A 57 24.27 -7.23 -17.67
CA ILE A 57 25.54 -6.82 -18.27
C ILE A 57 26.63 -6.72 -17.19
N TYR A 58 27.82 -7.15 -17.56
CA TYR A 58 29.05 -6.91 -16.80
C TYR A 58 30.08 -6.25 -17.67
N VAL A 59 30.88 -5.38 -17.04
CA VAL A 59 32.14 -4.91 -17.61
C VAL A 59 33.29 -5.58 -16.86
N ARG A 60 34.33 -5.97 -17.60
CA ARG A 60 35.56 -6.57 -17.08
C ARG A 60 36.77 -5.72 -17.46
N ASN A 61 37.64 -5.44 -16.49
CA ASN A 61 38.95 -4.87 -16.76
C ASN A 61 39.84 -5.92 -17.41
N ILE A 62 40.41 -5.64 -18.59
CA ILE A 62 41.17 -6.62 -19.39
C ILE A 62 42.50 -7.01 -18.71
N ALA A 63 43.04 -6.16 -17.82
CA ALA A 63 44.33 -6.39 -17.16
C ALA A 63 44.22 -7.03 -15.77
N THR A 64 43.20 -6.70 -14.98
CA THR A 64 42.99 -7.25 -13.62
C THR A 64 41.98 -8.40 -13.57
N SER A 65 41.20 -8.61 -14.64
CA SER A 65 40.02 -9.49 -14.66
C SER A 65 38.93 -9.11 -13.65
N GLU A 66 39.01 -7.91 -13.06
CA GLU A 66 37.98 -7.37 -12.16
C GLU A 66 36.69 -7.13 -12.94
N GLU A 67 35.58 -7.66 -12.43
CA GLU A 67 34.26 -7.61 -13.05
C GLU A 67 33.33 -6.73 -12.21
N ARG A 68 32.60 -5.80 -12.85
CA ARG A 68 31.65 -4.89 -12.19
C ARG A 68 30.28 -4.92 -12.87
N VAL A 69 29.22 -4.81 -12.07
CA VAL A 69 27.84 -4.66 -12.56
C VAL A 69 27.72 -3.34 -13.30
N VAL A 70 27.16 -3.39 -14.51
CA VAL A 70 26.82 -2.22 -15.32
C VAL A 70 25.43 -2.34 -15.92
N TYR A 71 24.92 -1.20 -16.38
CA TYR A 71 23.63 -1.04 -17.04
C TYR A 71 23.82 -0.43 -18.43
N CYS A 72 22.91 -0.72 -19.35
CA CYS A 72 22.79 -0.06 -20.65
C CYS A 72 22.34 1.41 -20.49
N PHE A 73 22.89 2.31 -21.31
CA PHE A 73 22.59 3.76 -21.31
C PHE A 73 21.85 4.25 -22.58
N ASN A 74 21.65 3.40 -23.60
CA ASN A 74 21.18 3.83 -24.93
C ASN A 74 20.21 2.83 -25.58
N TYR A 75 18.97 2.76 -25.09
CA TYR A 75 17.96 1.71 -25.35
C TYR A 75 18.03 1.00 -26.72
N HIS A 76 18.17 1.74 -27.82
CA HIS A 76 18.15 1.22 -29.21
C HIS A 76 19.46 0.68 -29.80
N SER A 77 20.62 0.85 -29.16
CA SER A 77 21.89 0.32 -29.73
C SER A 77 22.09 -1.16 -29.34
N GLU A 78 23.00 -1.89 -30.00
CA GLU A 78 23.20 -3.31 -29.73
C GLU A 78 23.70 -3.58 -28.31
N TRP A 79 23.19 -4.65 -27.70
CA TRP A 79 23.68 -5.16 -26.42
C TRP A 79 25.09 -5.74 -26.58
N PRO A 80 25.92 -5.73 -25.52
CA PRO A 80 27.15 -6.49 -25.50
C PRO A 80 26.90 -7.98 -25.75
N ASN A 81 27.84 -8.65 -26.43
CA ASN A 81 27.70 -10.07 -26.77
C ASN A 81 27.55 -10.95 -25.52
N ASN A 82 26.80 -12.05 -25.64
CA ASN A 82 26.64 -13.03 -24.55
C ASN A 82 27.99 -13.63 -24.14
N GLU A 83 28.16 -13.92 -22.85
CA GLU A 83 29.32 -14.63 -22.30
C GLU A 83 29.61 -15.91 -23.10
N GLY A 84 30.88 -16.08 -23.50
CA GLY A 84 31.35 -17.12 -24.42
C GLY A 84 31.35 -16.70 -25.91
N THR A 85 30.70 -15.60 -26.29
CA THR A 85 30.58 -15.16 -27.69
C THR A 85 31.55 -14.02 -28.00
N THR A 86 32.74 -14.37 -28.51
CA THR A 86 33.80 -13.41 -28.85
C THR A 86 33.71 -12.89 -30.30
N PRO A 87 34.25 -11.69 -30.62
CA PRO A 87 34.89 -10.73 -29.72
C PRO A 87 33.88 -9.99 -28.82
N TYR A 88 34.30 -9.63 -27.61
CA TYR A 88 33.52 -8.71 -26.77
C TYR A 88 33.76 -7.25 -27.21
N PRO A 89 32.74 -6.37 -27.17
CA PRO A 89 32.94 -4.94 -27.36
C PRO A 89 33.84 -4.35 -26.28
N LYS A 90 34.65 -3.35 -26.67
CA LYS A 90 35.59 -2.66 -25.77
C LYS A 90 35.09 -1.28 -25.36
N TYR A 91 35.54 -0.86 -24.18
CA TYR A 91 35.09 0.36 -23.52
C TYR A 91 36.25 1.16 -22.93
N LYS A 92 36.12 2.48 -23.01
CA LYS A 92 36.90 3.46 -22.28
C LYS A 92 36.15 3.82 -20.99
N LYS A 93 36.85 3.89 -19.86
CA LYS A 93 36.26 4.29 -18.59
C LYS A 93 36.49 5.78 -18.30
N GLU A 94 35.42 6.49 -17.96
CA GLU A 94 35.38 7.92 -17.64
C GLU A 94 34.59 8.10 -16.31
N LEU A 95 34.76 9.23 -15.61
CA LEU A 95 33.94 9.55 -14.42
C LEU A 95 32.67 10.30 -14.86
N GLY A 96 31.51 9.89 -14.34
CA GLY A 96 30.22 10.48 -14.66
C GLY A 96 30.08 11.94 -14.19
N ASN A 97 29.47 12.77 -15.04
CA ASN A 97 29.16 14.17 -14.77
C ASN A 97 28.05 14.65 -15.71
N ALA A 98 27.43 15.78 -15.38
CA ALA A 98 26.41 16.47 -16.18
C ALA A 98 26.73 16.50 -17.70
N ASP A 99 27.96 16.86 -18.09
CA ASP A 99 28.31 17.02 -19.50
C ASP A 99 28.35 15.67 -20.23
N ASN A 100 29.01 14.64 -19.67
CA ASN A 100 29.11 13.34 -20.34
C ASN A 100 27.86 12.46 -20.19
N PHE A 101 26.99 12.71 -19.22
CA PHE A 101 25.65 12.11 -19.18
C PHE A 101 24.76 12.73 -20.28
N ALA A 102 24.79 14.06 -20.45
CA ALA A 102 24.05 14.76 -21.50
C ALA A 102 24.55 14.41 -22.91
N GLU A 103 25.86 14.33 -23.12
CA GLU A 103 26.48 13.96 -24.40
C GLU A 103 26.12 12.53 -24.85
N LEU A 104 25.91 11.63 -23.90
CA LEU A 104 25.64 10.22 -24.17
C LEU A 104 24.14 9.87 -24.17
N ALA A 105 23.25 10.75 -23.71
CA ALA A 105 21.81 10.51 -23.74
C ALA A 105 21.23 10.68 -25.15
N THR A 106 20.10 10.03 -25.43
CA THR A 106 19.29 10.28 -26.64
C THR A 106 18.03 11.10 -26.35
N SER A 107 17.67 11.21 -25.06
CA SER A 107 16.62 12.06 -24.52
C SER A 107 17.04 13.54 -24.48
N GLU A 108 16.16 14.43 -24.94
CA GLU A 108 16.28 15.88 -24.71
C GLU A 108 15.41 16.39 -23.53
N ALA A 109 14.52 15.56 -22.98
CA ALA A 109 13.53 15.96 -21.97
C ALA A 109 14.16 16.33 -20.61
N LEU A 110 15.30 15.70 -20.28
CA LEU A 110 16.08 15.95 -19.08
C LEU A 110 17.57 15.89 -19.44
N THR A 111 18.34 16.91 -19.06
CA THR A 111 19.74 17.05 -19.49
C THR A 111 20.63 17.63 -18.38
N GLY A 112 21.94 17.63 -18.60
CA GLY A 112 22.94 18.21 -17.71
C GLY A 112 22.86 17.72 -16.26
N ALA A 113 22.84 18.67 -15.31
CA ALA A 113 22.87 18.38 -13.88
C ALA A 113 21.61 17.68 -13.36
N ASP A 114 20.45 17.92 -13.96
CA ASP A 114 19.20 17.27 -13.55
C ASP A 114 19.14 15.80 -14.02
N LEU A 115 19.69 15.53 -15.21
CA LEU A 115 19.91 14.16 -15.70
C LEU A 115 20.93 13.42 -14.83
N GLU A 116 22.02 14.08 -14.42
CA GLU A 116 22.96 13.55 -13.43
C GLU A 116 22.23 13.17 -12.14
N ALA A 117 21.50 14.11 -11.53
CA ALA A 117 20.77 13.88 -10.29
C ALA A 117 19.76 12.73 -10.39
N ALA A 118 19.00 12.63 -11.48
CA ALA A 118 18.04 11.56 -11.72
C ALA A 118 18.72 10.18 -11.83
N ILE A 119 19.75 10.06 -12.66
CA ILE A 119 20.45 8.78 -12.90
C ILE A 119 21.20 8.31 -11.64
N LEU A 120 21.86 9.21 -10.90
CA LEU A 120 22.46 8.87 -9.61
C LEU A 120 21.38 8.37 -8.63
N LYS A 121 20.21 9.03 -8.56
CA LYS A 121 19.13 8.65 -7.65
C LYS A 121 18.50 7.29 -8.02
N VAL A 122 18.36 6.96 -9.31
CA VAL A 122 17.94 5.63 -9.78
C VAL A 122 18.95 4.56 -9.34
N ILE A 123 20.24 4.74 -9.61
CA ILE A 123 21.25 3.71 -9.30
C ILE A 123 21.43 3.52 -7.79
N TYR A 124 21.39 4.59 -6.99
CA TYR A 124 21.54 4.50 -5.53
C TYR A 124 20.41 3.71 -4.85
N ASN A 125 19.20 3.80 -5.39
CA ASN A 125 18.03 3.14 -4.84
C ASN A 125 17.64 1.84 -5.57
N GLY A 126 18.23 1.58 -6.74
CA GLY A 126 18.03 0.38 -7.55
C GLY A 126 18.97 -0.78 -7.19
N PHE A 127 18.99 -1.79 -8.06
CA PHE A 127 19.69 -3.06 -7.82
C PHE A 127 21.20 -2.89 -7.60
N GLY A 128 21.72 -3.68 -6.66
CA GLY A 128 23.10 -3.64 -6.16
C GLY A 128 23.29 -2.69 -4.98
N ASN A 129 22.50 -1.62 -4.89
CA ASN A 129 22.64 -0.57 -3.88
C ASN A 129 21.45 -0.56 -2.90
N ASP A 130 20.22 -0.54 -3.43
CA ASP A 130 18.95 -0.70 -2.70
C ASP A 130 18.84 0.22 -1.47
N ALA A 131 19.26 1.48 -1.59
CA ALA A 131 19.32 2.40 -0.44
C ALA A 131 17.97 2.59 0.25
N ALA A 132 16.88 2.81 -0.51
CA ALA A 132 15.52 2.90 0.01
C ALA A 132 14.85 1.54 0.36
N ARG A 133 15.53 0.40 0.15
CA ARG A 133 15.02 -0.96 0.43
C ARG A 133 13.78 -1.37 -0.36
N LEU A 134 13.68 -0.88 -1.61
CA LEU A 134 12.58 -1.21 -2.50
C LEU A 134 12.54 -2.71 -2.80
N GLN A 135 13.68 -3.39 -2.90
CA GLN A 135 13.72 -4.81 -3.22
C GLN A 135 13.00 -5.66 -2.17
N ALA A 136 13.36 -5.49 -0.90
CA ALA A 136 12.77 -6.25 0.20
C ALA A 136 11.32 -5.84 0.47
N LYS A 137 11.00 -4.53 0.38
CA LYS A 137 9.64 -4.01 0.58
C LYS A 137 8.62 -4.61 -0.41
N TYR A 138 9.02 -4.78 -1.66
CA TYR A 138 8.16 -5.28 -2.74
C TYR A 138 8.43 -6.75 -3.12
N GLY A 139 9.23 -7.47 -2.34
CA GLY A 139 9.49 -8.91 -2.52
C GLY A 139 10.19 -9.29 -3.83
N LEU A 140 10.91 -8.36 -4.47
CA LEU A 140 11.45 -8.56 -5.82
C LEU A 140 12.70 -9.46 -5.83
N SER A 141 12.80 -10.33 -6.83
CA SER A 141 14.02 -11.11 -7.08
C SER A 141 15.17 -10.21 -7.55
N ASN A 142 16.41 -10.70 -7.45
CA ASN A 142 17.59 -9.97 -7.94
C ASN A 142 17.49 -9.64 -9.44
N GLY A 143 17.04 -10.59 -10.27
CA GLY A 143 16.91 -10.37 -11.71
C GLY A 143 15.78 -9.40 -12.06
N VAL A 144 14.63 -9.53 -11.40
CA VAL A 144 13.49 -8.60 -11.54
C VAL A 144 13.90 -7.19 -11.12
N PHE A 145 14.53 -7.01 -9.96
CA PHE A 145 14.91 -5.67 -9.48
C PHE A 145 16.00 -5.03 -10.37
N ARG A 146 16.95 -5.82 -10.88
CA ARG A 146 17.93 -5.38 -11.88
C ARG A 146 17.27 -4.97 -13.20
N ARG A 147 16.25 -5.71 -13.65
CA ARG A 147 15.42 -5.36 -14.81
C ARG A 147 14.71 -4.04 -14.59
N VAL A 148 13.97 -3.88 -13.49
CA VAL A 148 13.25 -2.63 -13.18
C VAL A 148 14.20 -1.43 -13.09
N THR A 149 15.38 -1.62 -12.49
CA THR A 149 16.44 -0.58 -12.45
C THR A 149 16.92 -0.21 -13.85
N GLN A 150 17.16 -1.20 -14.73
CA GLN A 150 17.57 -0.95 -16.12
C GLN A 150 16.52 -0.13 -16.90
N TYR A 151 15.23 -0.43 -16.71
CA TYR A 151 14.15 0.33 -17.36
C TYR A 151 14.01 1.76 -16.80
N ALA A 152 14.26 1.96 -15.50
CA ALA A 152 14.26 3.29 -14.89
C ALA A 152 15.41 4.19 -15.37
N ILE A 153 16.53 3.62 -15.84
CA ILE A 153 17.62 4.38 -16.48
C ILE A 153 17.17 4.88 -17.86
N TRP A 154 16.65 3.99 -18.71
CA TRP A 154 16.20 4.34 -20.07
C TRP A 154 15.06 5.36 -20.09
N TYR A 155 14.20 5.36 -19.07
CA TYR A 155 13.19 6.40 -18.88
C TYR A 155 13.81 7.82 -18.87
N PHE A 156 15.02 7.99 -18.32
CA PHE A 156 15.74 9.26 -18.34
C PHE A 156 16.69 9.41 -19.54
N THR A 157 17.44 8.36 -19.91
CA THR A 157 18.47 8.46 -20.98
C THR A 157 17.90 8.46 -22.39
N ASP A 158 16.71 7.89 -22.62
CA ASP A 158 16.15 7.67 -23.95
C ASP A 158 14.66 8.08 -24.08
N HIS A 159 14.10 8.89 -23.17
CA HIS A 159 12.67 9.23 -23.01
C HIS A 159 11.82 9.46 -24.29
N THR A 160 12.39 10.01 -25.37
CA THR A 160 11.71 10.27 -26.66
C THR A 160 11.70 9.06 -27.61
N ASP A 161 12.70 8.19 -27.47
CA ASP A 161 12.95 6.97 -28.24
C ASP A 161 12.43 5.73 -27.46
N PHE A 162 12.33 5.83 -26.14
CA PHE A 162 11.76 4.86 -25.20
C PHE A 162 10.23 5.00 -25.19
N PRO A 163 9.46 3.89 -25.18
CA PRO A 163 8.01 3.99 -25.15
C PRO A 163 7.50 4.65 -23.87
N SER A 164 6.44 5.45 -23.98
CA SER A 164 5.67 5.90 -22.83
C SER A 164 5.16 4.71 -22.00
N ALA A 165 4.86 4.94 -20.72
CA ALA A 165 4.61 3.87 -19.73
C ALA A 165 3.52 2.85 -20.14
N ASP A 166 2.61 3.23 -21.03
CA ASP A 166 1.51 2.40 -21.54
C ASP A 166 1.85 1.54 -22.78
N VAL A 167 3.07 1.59 -23.33
CA VAL A 167 3.38 0.93 -24.62
C VAL A 167 4.49 -0.12 -24.54
N SER A 168 4.10 -1.38 -24.32
CA SER A 168 4.81 -2.63 -24.70
C SER A 168 5.76 -3.36 -23.70
N PRO A 169 6.81 -2.76 -23.07
CA PRO A 169 7.65 -3.53 -22.14
C PRO A 169 7.22 -3.37 -20.68
N ILE A 170 6.89 -2.15 -20.24
CA ILE A 170 6.42 -1.86 -18.86
C ILE A 170 5.00 -2.39 -18.64
N THR A 171 4.19 -2.52 -19.70
CA THR A 171 2.85 -3.11 -19.63
C THR A 171 2.86 -4.51 -19.00
N ASN A 172 3.93 -5.28 -19.25
CA ASN A 172 4.11 -6.66 -18.77
C ASN A 172 4.69 -6.75 -17.35
N PHE A 173 5.06 -5.63 -16.72
CA PHE A 173 5.50 -5.63 -15.32
C PHE A 173 4.35 -6.02 -14.37
N THR A 174 4.66 -6.66 -13.24
CA THR A 174 3.69 -6.90 -12.17
C THR A 174 3.25 -5.59 -11.49
N ALA A 175 2.30 -5.65 -10.55
CA ALA A 175 1.90 -4.46 -9.79
C ALA A 175 3.07 -3.93 -8.93
N GLU A 176 3.81 -4.83 -8.32
CA GLU A 176 4.97 -4.57 -7.45
C GLU A 176 6.13 -3.98 -8.28
N GLU A 177 6.41 -4.56 -9.44
CA GLU A 177 7.41 -4.04 -10.38
C GLU A 177 7.05 -2.65 -10.91
N LYS A 178 5.76 -2.37 -11.17
CA LYS A 178 5.27 -1.04 -11.55
C LYS A 178 5.40 -0.02 -10.42
N LEU A 179 5.17 -0.42 -9.17
CA LEU A 179 5.37 0.44 -8.00
C LEU A 179 6.85 0.78 -7.79
N VAL A 180 7.76 -0.20 -7.92
CA VAL A 180 9.22 0.04 -7.83
C VAL A 180 9.73 0.86 -9.01
N PHE A 181 9.24 0.62 -10.23
CA PHE A 181 9.56 1.46 -11.39
C PHE A 181 9.16 2.92 -11.15
N LYS A 182 7.90 3.14 -10.73
CA LYS A 182 7.38 4.48 -10.37
C LYS A 182 8.20 5.13 -9.27
N ALA A 183 8.57 4.40 -8.21
CA ALA A 183 9.44 4.91 -7.15
C ALA A 183 10.80 5.38 -7.70
N LEU A 184 11.49 4.55 -8.49
CA LEU A 184 12.80 4.88 -9.07
C LEU A 184 12.76 6.12 -9.98
N ILE A 185 11.68 6.35 -10.72
CA ILE A 185 11.49 7.56 -11.55
C ILE A 185 10.88 8.75 -10.79
N GLY A 186 10.75 8.67 -9.46
CA GLY A 186 10.28 9.78 -8.60
C GLY A 186 8.75 9.96 -8.51
N GLN A 187 7.97 8.99 -8.99
CA GLN A 187 6.50 8.97 -9.02
C GLN A 187 5.91 7.98 -8.00
N GLY A 188 6.60 7.72 -6.89
CA GLY A 188 6.24 6.70 -5.90
C GLY A 188 6.94 6.90 -4.55
N ASP A 189 7.45 5.82 -3.97
CA ASP A 189 8.14 5.83 -2.67
C ASP A 189 9.26 6.89 -2.56
N ALA A 190 9.40 7.46 -1.36
CA ALA A 190 10.47 8.38 -1.03
C ALA A 190 11.85 7.67 -1.06
N LEU A 191 12.61 7.96 -2.12
CA LEU A 191 13.97 7.47 -2.33
C LEU A 191 15.01 8.19 -1.47
N GLU A 192 16.07 7.47 -1.09
CA GLU A 192 17.24 8.05 -0.41
C GLU A 192 18.11 8.87 -1.39
N THR A 193 18.80 9.88 -0.88
CA THR A 193 19.71 10.72 -1.67
C THR A 193 21.12 10.11 -1.76
N PRO A 194 21.76 10.08 -2.95
CA PRO A 194 23.15 9.67 -3.09
C PRO A 194 24.12 10.51 -2.23
N PRO A 195 25.28 9.97 -1.82
CA PRO A 195 26.27 10.71 -1.03
C PRO A 195 26.80 11.95 -1.76
N ALA A 196 26.98 13.06 -1.04
CA ALA A 196 27.62 14.24 -1.57
C ALA A 196 29.03 13.93 -2.10
N ASN A 197 29.41 14.56 -3.22
CA ASN A 197 30.68 14.36 -3.93
C ASN A 197 30.92 12.94 -4.48
N SER A 198 29.85 12.15 -4.68
CA SER A 198 29.91 10.86 -5.37
C SER A 198 29.32 10.95 -6.79
N THR A 199 29.70 9.99 -7.64
CA THR A 199 29.21 9.80 -9.03
C THR A 199 29.30 8.32 -9.40
N LEU A 200 29.01 7.99 -10.66
CA LEU A 200 29.16 6.65 -11.23
C LEU A 200 30.29 6.62 -12.27
N GLU A 201 30.77 5.42 -12.59
CA GLU A 201 31.68 5.22 -13.72
C GLU A 201 30.89 5.18 -15.03
N VAL A 202 31.42 5.79 -16.09
CA VAL A 202 30.87 5.73 -17.45
C VAL A 202 31.78 4.90 -18.34
N TYR A 203 31.20 4.00 -19.12
CA TYR A 203 31.90 3.12 -20.03
C TYR A 203 31.47 3.43 -21.46
N ARG A 204 32.29 4.24 -22.13
CA ARG A 204 32.07 4.70 -23.50
C ARG A 204 32.55 3.68 -24.51
N THR A 205 31.73 3.32 -25.49
CA THR A 205 32.09 2.36 -26.55
C THR A 205 33.09 2.96 -27.54
N ASP A 206 33.79 2.13 -28.31
CA ASP A 206 34.84 2.56 -29.28
C ASP A 206 34.32 3.28 -30.53
N GLY A 207 33.02 3.59 -30.57
CA GLY A 207 32.36 4.28 -31.67
C GLY A 207 32.26 3.45 -32.95
N SER A 208 32.63 2.16 -32.93
CA SER A 208 32.44 1.26 -34.08
C SER A 208 30.97 1.29 -34.53
N LYS A 209 30.75 1.53 -35.82
CA LYS A 209 29.40 1.73 -36.39
C LYS A 209 28.89 0.46 -37.05
N PRO A 210 27.57 0.20 -37.04
CA PRO A 210 26.98 -0.94 -37.75
C PRO A 210 27.10 -0.78 -39.28
N ASN A 211 27.07 0.46 -39.80
CA ASN A 211 27.35 0.80 -41.21
C ASN A 211 27.96 2.22 -41.31
N ASN A 212 28.60 2.56 -42.44
CA ASN A 212 29.24 3.88 -42.60
C ASN A 212 28.26 5.07 -42.51
N ASP A 213 27.00 4.89 -42.92
CA ASP A 213 25.98 5.95 -42.95
C ASP A 213 25.20 6.12 -41.63
N SER A 214 25.46 5.31 -40.59
CA SER A 214 24.71 5.42 -39.32
C SER A 214 25.27 6.51 -38.41
N ALA A 215 24.40 7.34 -37.83
CA ALA A 215 24.79 8.36 -36.86
C ALA A 215 25.14 7.78 -35.48
N LYS A 216 24.35 6.81 -35.00
CA LYS A 216 24.56 6.12 -33.70
C LYS A 216 25.69 5.07 -33.78
N ALA A 217 26.33 4.79 -32.64
CA ALA A 217 27.32 3.73 -32.48
C ALA A 217 26.66 2.33 -32.51
N LYS A 218 27.44 1.27 -32.72
CA LYS A 218 26.92 -0.10 -32.78
C LYS A 218 26.42 -0.58 -31.43
N TYR A 219 27.28 -0.57 -30.41
CA TYR A 219 26.94 -1.04 -29.07
C TYR A 219 26.50 0.11 -28.16
N GLN A 220 25.69 -0.19 -27.14
CA GLN A 220 25.31 0.81 -26.13
C GLN A 220 26.52 1.23 -25.30
N ASN A 221 26.54 2.50 -24.87
CA ASN A 221 27.38 2.93 -23.75
C ASN A 221 26.81 2.33 -22.45
N LEU A 222 27.68 2.13 -21.44
CA LEU A 222 27.32 1.44 -20.21
C LEU A 222 27.61 2.30 -18.97
N LEU A 223 26.77 2.14 -17.95
CA LEU A 223 26.81 2.90 -16.70
C LEU A 223 27.19 1.99 -15.52
N GLY A 224 28.12 2.43 -14.69
CA GLY A 224 28.54 1.73 -13.46
C GLY A 224 27.40 1.59 -12.47
N GLY A 225 27.18 0.37 -11.96
CA GLY A 225 26.16 0.09 -10.94
C GLY A 225 26.56 0.41 -9.50
N HIS A 226 27.66 1.13 -9.28
CA HIS A 226 28.26 1.40 -7.96
C HIS A 226 28.78 2.84 -7.91
N PHE A 227 28.87 3.41 -6.71
CA PHE A 227 29.31 4.78 -6.51
C PHE A 227 30.82 4.91 -6.33
N VAL A 228 31.38 5.97 -6.91
CA VAL A 228 32.79 6.38 -6.77
C VAL A 228 32.87 7.86 -6.39
N SER A 229 33.97 8.25 -5.74
CA SER A 229 34.29 9.65 -5.41
C SER A 229 34.59 10.46 -6.68
N LYS A 230 34.02 11.65 -6.81
CA LYS A 230 34.29 12.57 -7.94
C LYS A 230 35.75 13.02 -8.01
N ASP A 231 36.44 13.14 -6.87
CA ASP A 231 37.84 13.59 -6.79
C ASP A 231 38.86 12.48 -7.08
N THR A 232 38.53 11.23 -6.73
CA THR A 232 39.52 10.14 -6.63
C THR A 232 39.17 8.88 -7.41
N GLY A 233 37.95 8.73 -7.92
CA GLY A 233 37.49 7.53 -8.62
C GLY A 233 37.51 6.26 -7.76
N THR A 234 37.54 6.40 -6.42
CA THR A 234 37.55 5.29 -5.46
C THR A 234 36.13 5.00 -4.97
N ASP A 235 35.83 3.72 -4.75
CA ASP A 235 34.52 3.23 -4.30
C ASP A 235 33.98 3.96 -3.05
N VAL A 236 32.69 4.33 -3.10
CA VAL A 236 31.94 4.98 -2.01
C VAL A 236 30.86 4.01 -1.52
N PRO A 237 30.84 3.65 -0.22
CA PRO A 237 29.86 2.70 0.30
C PRO A 237 28.45 3.30 0.35
N VAL A 238 27.46 2.51 -0.05
CA VAL A 238 26.04 2.87 0.03
C VAL A 238 25.55 2.78 1.47
N VAL A 239 24.82 3.80 1.92
CA VAL A 239 24.14 3.81 3.21
C VAL A 239 22.67 3.47 2.98
N LYS A 240 22.29 2.21 3.22
CA LYS A 240 20.87 1.82 3.23
C LYS A 240 20.11 2.53 4.37
N LYS A 241 18.84 2.84 4.09
CA LYS A 241 17.83 3.29 5.07
C LYS A 241 17.84 2.39 6.31
N LYS A 242 17.57 2.95 7.48
CA LYS A 242 17.38 2.14 8.69
C LYS A 242 16.02 1.44 8.68
N ILE A 243 15.92 0.35 9.43
CA ILE A 243 14.66 -0.36 9.67
C ILE A 243 14.28 -0.31 11.15
N SER A 244 13.00 -0.51 11.41
CA SER A 244 12.46 -0.75 12.75
C SER A 244 11.96 -2.20 12.85
N ILE A 245 12.14 -2.82 14.02
CA ILE A 245 11.64 -4.15 14.34
C ILE A 245 10.62 -4.03 15.48
N PHE A 246 9.49 -4.68 15.31
CA PHE A 246 8.37 -4.69 16.26
C PHE A 246 8.21 -6.07 16.89
N ALA A 247 7.89 -6.13 18.18
CA ALA A 247 7.51 -7.36 18.87
C ALA A 247 6.28 -7.15 19.75
N LYS A 248 5.34 -8.11 19.74
CA LYS A 248 4.07 -8.04 20.46
C LYS A 248 3.97 -9.11 21.54
N LYS A 249 3.74 -8.67 22.77
CA LYS A 249 3.31 -9.55 23.86
C LYS A 249 1.82 -9.79 23.74
N VAL A 250 1.42 -11.06 23.80
CA VAL A 250 0.01 -11.47 23.94
C VAL A 250 -0.16 -12.31 25.20
N TRP A 251 -1.30 -12.17 25.86
CA TRP A 251 -1.69 -12.92 27.05
C TRP A 251 -2.89 -13.80 26.74
N ASP A 252 -2.79 -15.10 27.05
CA ASP A 252 -3.86 -16.08 26.85
C ASP A 252 -4.28 -16.68 28.20
N ARG A 253 -5.60 -16.79 28.43
CA ARG A 253 -6.22 -17.25 29.69
C ARG A 253 -5.79 -16.46 30.93
N ALA A 254 -5.47 -15.18 30.78
CA ALA A 254 -4.93 -14.32 31.84
C ALA A 254 -5.70 -12.99 31.99
N ASP A 255 -6.96 -12.99 31.58
CA ASP A 255 -7.87 -11.85 31.61
C ASP A 255 -8.31 -11.51 33.04
N ASP A 256 -8.26 -12.50 33.95
CA ASP A 256 -8.49 -12.38 35.39
C ASP A 256 -7.30 -11.76 36.16
N VAL A 257 -6.13 -11.62 35.52
CA VAL A 257 -4.90 -11.16 36.18
C VAL A 257 -4.87 -9.63 36.23
N ALA A 258 -5.32 -9.09 37.36
CA ALA A 258 -5.45 -7.64 37.61
C ALA A 258 -4.15 -6.83 37.37
N ASN A 259 -2.98 -7.41 37.68
CA ASN A 259 -1.67 -6.86 37.34
C ASN A 259 -0.86 -7.93 36.59
N LYS A 260 -0.77 -7.80 35.27
CA LYS A 260 0.16 -8.61 34.45
C LYS A 260 1.61 -8.21 34.80
N PRO A 261 2.58 -9.14 34.81
CA PRO A 261 3.97 -8.84 35.18
C PRO A 261 4.77 -8.22 34.01
N GLU A 262 5.83 -7.47 34.34
CA GLU A 262 6.73 -6.84 33.36
C GLU A 262 7.52 -7.88 32.57
N ILE A 263 7.60 -7.68 31.25
CA ILE A 263 8.27 -8.60 30.31
C ILE A 263 9.45 -7.89 29.65
N SER A 264 10.62 -8.53 29.69
CA SER A 264 11.82 -8.09 29.00
C SER A 264 11.98 -8.87 27.69
N PHE A 265 11.90 -8.18 26.56
CA PHE A 265 12.24 -8.74 25.25
C PHE A 265 13.66 -8.34 24.84
N GLN A 266 14.40 -9.25 24.24
CA GLN A 266 15.71 -8.98 23.62
C GLN A 266 15.63 -9.26 22.11
N LEU A 267 15.93 -8.24 21.32
CA LEU A 267 16.20 -8.41 19.89
C LEU A 267 17.55 -9.13 19.72
N LYS A 268 17.59 -10.11 18.82
CA LYS A 268 18.80 -10.87 18.48
C LYS A 268 19.04 -10.90 16.97
N ASN A 269 20.30 -10.96 16.59
CA ASN A 269 20.68 -11.37 15.23
C ASN A 269 20.36 -12.87 15.08
N LYS A 270 19.63 -13.21 14.02
CA LYS A 270 19.10 -14.55 13.75
C LYS A 270 20.17 -15.54 13.27
N GLN A 271 21.30 -15.05 12.74
CA GLN A 271 22.40 -15.87 12.25
C GLN A 271 23.42 -16.17 13.36
N THR A 272 23.79 -15.19 14.18
CA THR A 272 24.78 -15.36 15.27
C THR A 272 24.16 -15.70 16.63
N GLY A 273 22.89 -15.37 16.85
CA GLY A 273 22.21 -15.50 18.14
C GLY A 273 22.57 -14.40 19.15
N GLU A 274 23.40 -13.42 18.76
CA GLU A 274 23.86 -12.34 19.63
C GLU A 274 22.79 -11.27 19.83
N ALA A 275 22.80 -10.63 21.01
CA ALA A 275 21.90 -9.54 21.36
C ALA A 275 22.19 -8.28 20.53
N VAL A 276 21.13 -7.61 20.05
CA VAL A 276 21.20 -6.38 19.28
C VAL A 276 20.44 -5.28 20.00
N GLY A 277 21.17 -4.25 20.44
CA GLY A 277 20.62 -3.19 21.29
C GLY A 277 20.22 -3.69 22.69
N GLU A 278 19.69 -2.77 23.50
CA GLU A 278 19.21 -3.08 24.84
C GLU A 278 17.89 -3.85 24.82
N ALA A 279 17.67 -4.67 25.85
CA ALA A 279 16.39 -5.33 26.07
C ALA A 279 15.29 -4.29 26.38
N LYS A 280 14.13 -4.44 25.75
CA LYS A 280 12.96 -3.58 25.98
C LYS A 280 12.08 -4.22 27.04
N VAL A 281 11.94 -3.53 28.17
CA VAL A 281 10.96 -3.89 29.21
C VAL A 281 9.60 -3.31 28.82
N ILE A 282 8.54 -4.10 28.90
CA ILE A 282 7.16 -3.67 28.66
C ILE A 282 6.21 -4.19 29.73
N GLN A 283 5.26 -3.33 30.09
CA GLN A 283 4.18 -3.62 31.01
C GLN A 283 2.84 -3.53 30.28
N THR A 284 2.09 -4.63 30.24
CA THR A 284 0.75 -4.62 29.64
C THR A 284 -0.22 -3.84 30.53
N GLN A 285 -0.97 -2.91 29.94
CA GLN A 285 -1.90 -2.06 30.68
C GLN A 285 -3.06 -2.86 31.30
N ALA A 286 -3.61 -2.37 32.41
CA ALA A 286 -4.76 -3.01 33.06
C ALA A 286 -5.96 -3.08 32.11
N GLY A 287 -6.60 -4.25 32.03
CA GLY A 287 -7.70 -4.51 31.10
C GLY A 287 -7.29 -4.86 29.66
N GLN A 288 -6.00 -4.73 29.29
CA GLN A 288 -5.51 -5.14 27.97
C GLN A 288 -4.99 -6.59 27.96
N SER A 289 -5.11 -7.25 26.81
CA SER A 289 -4.59 -8.60 26.54
C SER A 289 -3.25 -8.60 25.76
N GLU A 290 -2.84 -7.47 25.19
CA GLU A 290 -1.59 -7.36 24.42
C GLU A 290 -0.87 -6.02 24.62
N ALA A 291 0.42 -5.98 24.24
CA ALA A 291 1.26 -4.77 24.26
C ALA A 291 2.48 -4.92 23.30
N THR A 292 2.94 -3.84 22.67
CA THR A 292 3.97 -3.87 21.61
C THR A 292 5.22 -3.06 21.98
N VAL A 293 6.41 -3.58 21.65
CA VAL A 293 7.71 -2.88 21.71
C VAL A 293 8.31 -2.70 20.31
N GLN A 294 9.23 -1.74 20.20
CA GLN A 294 9.92 -1.35 18.97
C GLN A 294 11.43 -1.12 19.22
N TRP A 295 12.25 -1.50 18.25
CA TRP A 295 13.66 -1.13 18.12
C TRP A 295 13.88 -0.44 16.78
N ASP A 296 14.56 0.70 16.80
CA ASP A 296 14.76 1.58 15.65
C ASP A 296 16.24 1.68 15.26
N ASP A 297 16.53 2.41 14.19
CA ASP A 297 17.88 2.68 13.67
C ASP A 297 18.70 1.43 13.31
N LEU A 298 18.05 0.30 13.02
CA LEU A 298 18.70 -0.98 12.77
C LEU A 298 19.29 -1.08 11.34
N ALA A 299 20.43 -1.75 11.25
CA ALA A 299 21.02 -2.20 9.98
C ALA A 299 20.46 -3.57 9.58
N GLY A 300 21.01 -4.23 8.54
CA GLY A 300 20.51 -5.53 8.07
C GLY A 300 19.09 -5.46 7.51
N GLU A 301 18.55 -6.58 7.02
CA GLU A 301 17.14 -6.71 6.60
C GLU A 301 16.28 -7.23 7.76
N VAL A 302 14.94 -7.05 7.69
CA VAL A 302 14.02 -7.52 8.76
C VAL A 302 14.19 -9.03 9.04
N SER A 303 14.48 -9.81 8.00
CA SER A 303 14.75 -11.25 8.08
C SER A 303 15.99 -11.65 8.88
N ASP A 304 16.94 -10.73 9.12
CA ASP A 304 18.17 -10.97 9.89
C ASP A 304 17.95 -10.98 11.40
N TYR A 305 16.71 -10.71 11.84
CA TYR A 305 16.35 -10.55 13.24
C TYR A 305 15.39 -11.62 13.76
N THR A 306 15.39 -11.78 15.08
CA THR A 306 14.38 -12.49 15.86
C THR A 306 14.29 -11.84 17.24
N VAL A 307 13.14 -11.97 17.92
CA VAL A 307 13.01 -11.58 19.33
C VAL A 307 12.98 -12.81 20.24
N GLU A 308 13.54 -12.65 21.44
CA GLU A 308 13.52 -13.61 22.55
C GLU A 308 12.87 -12.95 23.78
N GLU A 309 12.04 -13.70 24.50
CA GLU A 309 11.53 -13.28 25.81
C GLU A 309 12.50 -13.72 26.91
N LEU A 310 13.12 -12.75 27.60
CA LEU A 310 14.07 -13.02 28.70
C LEU A 310 13.36 -13.29 30.03
N THR A 311 12.13 -12.79 30.22
CA THR A 311 11.37 -12.99 31.46
C THR A 311 10.78 -14.40 31.51
N GLN A 312 11.37 -15.29 32.31
CA GLN A 312 10.74 -16.57 32.64
C GLN A 312 9.64 -16.36 33.69
N LEU A 313 8.39 -16.73 33.36
CA LEU A 313 7.24 -16.64 34.26
C LEU A 313 6.84 -18.00 34.85
N ASP A 314 6.80 -18.07 36.18
CA ASP A 314 6.18 -19.19 36.88
C ASP A 314 4.67 -19.24 36.60
N GLY A 315 4.13 -20.43 36.36
CA GLY A 315 2.72 -20.64 36.06
C GLY A 315 2.28 -20.28 34.63
N TYR A 316 3.19 -19.97 33.70
CA TYR A 316 2.87 -19.70 32.29
C TYR A 316 3.60 -20.63 31.31
N THR A 317 3.06 -20.79 30.10
CA THR A 317 3.74 -21.39 28.95
C THR A 317 3.87 -20.35 27.84
N THR A 318 5.10 -20.10 27.42
CA THR A 318 5.47 -19.15 26.36
C THR A 318 5.44 -19.86 25.01
N SER A 319 4.85 -19.23 24.00
CA SER A 319 4.88 -19.73 22.61
C SER A 319 6.27 -19.58 21.99
N PRO A 320 6.61 -20.35 20.95
CA PRO A 320 7.64 -19.94 20.01
C PRO A 320 7.32 -18.55 19.43
N THR A 321 8.35 -17.79 19.06
CA THR A 321 8.20 -16.52 18.33
C THR A 321 7.54 -16.75 16.97
N GLN A 322 6.50 -15.96 16.66
CA GLN A 322 5.80 -15.95 15.37
C GLN A 322 5.85 -14.56 14.73
N GLY A 323 5.37 -14.39 13.50
CA GLY A 323 5.39 -13.12 12.77
C GLY A 323 6.72 -12.82 12.07
N SER A 324 6.78 -11.70 11.33
CA SER A 324 7.97 -11.27 10.57
C SER A 324 8.79 -10.19 11.27
N GLY A 325 8.23 -9.47 12.26
CA GLY A 325 8.89 -8.35 12.93
C GLY A 325 8.64 -6.98 12.30
N THR A 326 7.76 -6.90 11.29
CA THR A 326 7.26 -5.66 10.71
C THR A 326 6.12 -5.07 11.56
N GLU A 327 5.72 -3.82 11.30
CA GLU A 327 4.64 -3.16 12.06
C GLU A 327 3.30 -3.89 11.91
N ASP A 328 2.92 -4.27 10.69
CA ASP A 328 1.69 -5.04 10.39
C ASP A 328 1.73 -6.50 10.87
N ASN A 329 2.93 -7.05 11.12
CA ASN A 329 3.13 -8.46 11.49
C ASN A 329 4.30 -8.60 12.48
N PRO A 330 4.14 -8.08 13.72
CA PRO A 330 5.21 -7.98 14.69
C PRO A 330 5.59 -9.35 15.25
N PHE A 331 6.82 -9.49 15.75
CA PHE A 331 7.28 -10.72 16.38
C PHE A 331 6.45 -11.02 17.63
N THR A 332 5.53 -11.96 17.51
CA THR A 332 4.50 -12.22 18.52
C THR A 332 4.92 -13.37 19.43
N ILE A 333 4.87 -13.13 20.74
CA ILE A 333 5.12 -14.14 21.78
C ILE A 333 3.96 -14.15 22.78
N THR A 334 3.21 -15.24 22.81
CA THR A 334 2.05 -15.43 23.69
C THR A 334 2.46 -16.12 24.99
N ASN A 335 2.04 -15.61 26.15
CA ASN A 335 2.08 -16.34 27.42
C ASN A 335 0.68 -16.83 27.78
N THR A 336 0.46 -18.14 27.66
CA THR A 336 -0.74 -18.82 28.16
C THR A 336 -0.59 -19.13 29.64
N LYS A 337 -1.58 -18.77 30.46
CA LYS A 337 -1.64 -19.14 31.88
C LYS A 337 -1.85 -20.64 32.02
N ARG A 338 -1.00 -21.35 32.77
CA ARG A 338 -1.16 -22.78 33.05
C ARG A 338 -2.35 -22.99 33.98
N SER A 339 -3.16 -24.00 33.71
CA SER A 339 -4.20 -24.45 34.66
C SER A 339 -3.54 -24.97 35.94
N THR A 340 -4.04 -24.54 37.10
CA THR A 340 -3.41 -24.76 38.41
C THR A 340 -3.86 -26.07 39.09
N VAL A 341 -4.21 -27.10 38.33
CA VAL A 341 -4.74 -28.38 38.86
C VAL A 341 -3.67 -29.49 38.82
N PRO A 342 -3.08 -29.82 39.98
CA PRO A 342 -2.62 -31.18 40.22
C PRO A 342 -2.85 -31.62 41.68
N GLU A 343 -4.06 -32.04 42.05
CA GLU A 343 -4.31 -32.53 43.42
C GLU A 343 -5.33 -33.68 43.48
N TYR A 344 -4.96 -34.76 44.18
CA TYR A 344 -5.87 -35.86 44.55
C TYR A 344 -6.60 -35.45 45.83
N VAL A 345 -7.93 -35.31 45.78
CA VAL A 345 -8.67 -34.76 46.95
C VAL A 345 -9.86 -35.57 47.41
N GLN A 346 -10.32 -36.60 46.70
CA GLN A 346 -11.56 -37.29 47.07
C GLN A 346 -11.40 -38.60 47.85
N THR A 347 -12.26 -38.74 48.85
CA THR A 347 -12.52 -39.98 49.60
C THR A 347 -13.92 -40.49 49.27
N ILE A 348 -14.04 -41.77 48.92
CA ILE A 348 -15.33 -42.44 48.68
C ILE A 348 -15.57 -43.42 49.83
N GLN A 349 -16.62 -43.20 50.60
CA GLN A 349 -17.04 -44.04 51.72
C GLN A 349 -18.37 -44.74 51.42
N VAL A 350 -18.52 -45.98 51.88
CA VAL A 350 -19.75 -46.76 51.78
C VAL A 350 -20.20 -47.22 53.17
N ASN A 351 -21.38 -46.76 53.57
CA ASN A 351 -22.08 -47.19 54.77
C ASN A 351 -23.10 -48.28 54.39
N LYS A 352 -23.29 -49.27 55.29
CA LYS A 352 -24.26 -50.35 55.12
C LYS A 352 -25.26 -50.36 56.28
N ALA A 353 -26.55 -50.44 55.94
CA ALA A 353 -27.64 -50.63 56.88
C ALA A 353 -28.49 -51.85 56.50
N TRP A 354 -29.26 -52.35 57.46
CA TRP A 354 -30.20 -53.45 57.30
C TRP A 354 -31.48 -53.11 58.07
N THR A 355 -32.65 -53.24 57.45
CA THR A 355 -33.96 -52.90 58.05
C THR A 355 -35.02 -53.96 57.71
N GLY A 356 -36.26 -53.76 58.17
CA GLY A 356 -37.39 -54.67 57.97
C GLY A 356 -37.84 -55.38 59.25
N GLU A 357 -39.09 -55.83 59.27
CA GLU A 357 -39.70 -56.49 60.43
C GLU A 357 -39.33 -57.98 60.50
N GLY A 358 -38.93 -58.48 61.67
CA GLY A 358 -38.43 -59.86 61.83
C GLY A 358 -37.01 -60.09 61.30
N LEU A 359 -36.28 -59.01 60.98
CA LEU A 359 -34.93 -58.99 60.42
C LEU A 359 -33.95 -59.95 61.15
N PRO A 360 -33.42 -60.99 60.46
CA PRO A 360 -32.51 -61.96 61.06
C PRO A 360 -31.22 -61.36 61.64
N ALA A 361 -30.72 -61.96 62.72
CA ALA A 361 -29.49 -61.57 63.39
C ALA A 361 -28.23 -61.88 62.54
N ALA A 362 -28.20 -63.04 61.89
CA ALA A 362 -27.19 -63.36 60.88
C ALA A 362 -27.57 -62.67 59.55
N LYS A 363 -26.61 -61.95 58.95
CA LYS A 363 -26.77 -61.27 57.67
C LYS A 363 -26.07 -62.05 56.56
N PRO A 364 -26.57 -62.03 55.32
CA PRO A 364 -25.77 -62.44 54.16
C PRO A 364 -24.50 -61.60 54.05
N ASP A 365 -23.47 -62.16 53.41
CA ASP A 365 -22.30 -61.40 52.99
C ASP A 365 -22.68 -60.36 51.91
N VAL A 366 -22.08 -59.17 51.99
CA VAL A 366 -22.18 -58.11 50.97
C VAL A 366 -20.78 -57.58 50.64
N TYR A 367 -20.56 -57.25 49.37
CA TYR A 367 -19.33 -56.66 48.85
C TYR A 367 -19.67 -55.36 48.11
N PHE A 368 -18.71 -54.45 48.03
CA PHE A 368 -18.87 -53.18 47.31
C PHE A 368 -17.81 -53.03 46.23
N ALA A 369 -18.27 -52.75 45.01
CA ALA A 369 -17.44 -52.52 43.83
C ALA A 369 -17.42 -51.03 43.47
N LEU A 370 -16.22 -50.44 43.37
CA LEU A 370 -16.03 -49.08 42.86
C LEU A 370 -15.87 -49.10 41.34
N TYR A 371 -16.67 -48.31 40.65
CA TYR A 371 -16.65 -48.12 39.20
C TYR A 371 -16.36 -46.66 38.85
N LYS A 372 -15.82 -46.46 37.64
CA LYS A 372 -15.73 -45.16 36.98
C LYS A 372 -16.63 -45.15 35.74
N ARG A 373 -17.19 -44.00 35.41
CA ARG A 373 -17.75 -43.69 34.09
C ARG A 373 -16.79 -42.74 33.39
N THR A 374 -16.50 -42.93 32.12
CA THR A 374 -15.67 -42.03 31.32
C THR A 374 -16.34 -41.80 29.97
N ASN A 375 -16.76 -40.56 29.69
CA ASN A 375 -17.58 -40.20 28.51
C ASN A 375 -18.78 -41.16 28.32
N GLY A 376 -19.53 -41.43 29.39
CA GLY A 376 -20.68 -42.33 29.38
C GLY A 376 -20.37 -43.82 29.57
N ALA A 377 -19.16 -44.29 29.23
CA ALA A 377 -18.81 -45.71 29.32
C ALA A 377 -18.43 -46.13 30.76
N GLU A 378 -19.07 -47.16 31.30
CA GLU A 378 -18.77 -47.71 32.63
C GLU A 378 -17.61 -48.72 32.62
N SER A 379 -16.75 -48.67 33.64
CA SER A 379 -15.66 -49.64 33.86
C SER A 379 -15.31 -49.78 35.34
N LEU A 380 -14.83 -50.95 35.76
CA LEU A 380 -14.41 -51.20 37.14
C LEU A 380 -13.09 -50.46 37.44
N VAL A 381 -12.96 -49.83 38.61
CA VAL A 381 -11.72 -49.14 39.00
C VAL A 381 -10.64 -50.16 39.39
N THR A 382 -9.49 -50.08 38.72
CA THR A 382 -8.33 -50.96 38.92
C THR A 382 -7.16 -50.24 39.58
N ALA A 383 -6.14 -50.99 40.00
CA ALA A 383 -4.89 -50.43 40.52
C ALA A 383 -4.10 -49.61 39.47
N THR A 384 -4.37 -49.79 38.18
CA THR A 384 -3.84 -48.95 37.10
C THR A 384 -4.60 -47.63 36.92
N ASP A 385 -5.87 -47.56 37.34
CA ASP A 385 -6.64 -46.31 37.36
C ASP A 385 -6.31 -45.47 38.60
N VAL A 386 -6.22 -46.11 39.76
CA VAL A 386 -5.88 -45.47 41.03
C VAL A 386 -4.92 -46.38 41.83
N PRO A 387 -3.62 -46.07 41.91
CA PRO A 387 -2.62 -46.92 42.56
C PRO A 387 -2.84 -47.21 44.07
N ALA A 388 -3.70 -46.44 44.73
CA ALA A 388 -4.13 -46.69 46.11
C ALA A 388 -5.15 -47.84 46.24
N VAL A 389 -5.88 -48.19 45.17
CA VAL A 389 -6.95 -49.20 45.16
C VAL A 389 -6.36 -50.59 44.96
N LYS A 390 -5.94 -51.22 46.06
CA LYS A 390 -5.30 -52.56 46.04
C LYS A 390 -6.26 -53.74 45.97
N VAL A 391 -7.54 -53.55 46.32
CA VAL A 391 -8.59 -54.58 46.30
C VAL A 391 -9.92 -53.91 45.91
N ASN A 392 -10.61 -54.49 44.93
CA ASN A 392 -11.93 -54.09 44.43
C ASN A 392 -12.56 -55.32 43.73
N PRO A 393 -13.78 -55.78 44.08
CA PRO A 393 -14.65 -55.30 45.16
C PRO A 393 -14.08 -55.57 46.56
N GLN A 394 -14.63 -54.89 47.58
CA GLN A 394 -14.25 -55.07 48.99
C GLN A 394 -15.41 -55.63 49.80
N LYS A 395 -15.14 -56.66 50.63
CA LYS A 395 -16.13 -57.24 51.54
C LYS A 395 -16.45 -56.28 52.68
N TRP A 396 -17.73 -56.08 52.99
CA TRP A 396 -18.14 -55.37 54.19
C TRP A 396 -17.95 -56.23 55.45
N GLN A 397 -17.40 -55.63 56.52
CA GLN A 397 -17.05 -56.34 57.77
C GLN A 397 -17.58 -55.62 59.02
N GLY A 398 -18.77 -55.02 58.94
CA GLY A 398 -19.36 -54.27 60.06
C GLY A 398 -18.82 -52.84 60.25
N SER A 399 -17.92 -52.38 59.38
CA SER A 399 -17.38 -51.01 59.34
C SER A 399 -17.47 -50.46 57.91
N PRO A 400 -17.53 -49.13 57.70
CA PRO A 400 -17.61 -48.54 56.36
C PRO A 400 -16.43 -48.94 55.47
N VAL A 401 -16.72 -49.25 54.19
CA VAL A 401 -15.69 -49.42 53.16
C VAL A 401 -15.24 -48.02 52.71
N VAL A 402 -13.92 -47.80 52.58
CA VAL A 402 -13.39 -46.46 52.26
C VAL A 402 -12.22 -46.53 51.28
N TRP A 403 -12.39 -45.92 50.11
CA TRP A 403 -11.30 -45.63 49.18
C TRP A 403 -10.85 -44.17 49.33
N ARG A 404 -9.54 -43.91 49.23
CA ARG A 404 -8.90 -42.59 49.39
C ARG A 404 -7.98 -42.30 48.23
N ASN A 405 -7.66 -41.02 48.06
CA ASN A 405 -6.84 -40.50 46.96
C ASN A 405 -7.44 -40.88 45.60
N ILE A 406 -8.76 -40.70 45.47
CA ILE A 406 -9.46 -40.77 44.19
C ILE A 406 -9.38 -39.40 43.52
N TYR A 407 -9.28 -39.38 42.19
CA TYR A 407 -9.42 -38.15 41.41
C TYR A 407 -10.81 -37.53 41.64
N ALA A 408 -10.93 -36.20 41.56
CA ALA A 408 -12.24 -35.57 41.61
C ALA A 408 -13.04 -35.87 40.32
N PRO A 409 -14.33 -36.24 40.40
CA PRO A 409 -15.18 -36.33 39.23
C PRO A 409 -15.41 -34.94 38.61
N GLY A 410 -15.54 -34.90 37.29
CA GLY A 410 -15.50 -33.69 36.47
C GLY A 410 -14.90 -33.99 35.10
N GLN A 411 -14.54 -32.97 34.31
CA GLN A 411 -13.80 -33.19 33.08
C GLN A 411 -12.29 -33.29 33.33
N ASP A 412 -11.70 -34.37 32.85
CA ASP A 412 -10.26 -34.52 32.65
C ASP A 412 -9.80 -33.47 31.63
N GLN A 413 -9.08 -32.44 32.10
CA GLN A 413 -8.70 -31.29 31.26
C GLN A 413 -7.45 -31.55 30.39
N VAL A 414 -7.06 -32.81 30.20
CA VAL A 414 -6.01 -33.25 29.26
C VAL A 414 -6.64 -33.94 28.05
N THR A 415 -7.69 -34.73 28.26
CA THR A 415 -8.41 -35.52 27.24
C THR A 415 -9.79 -34.97 26.90
N GLY A 416 -10.30 -34.01 27.68
CA GLY A 416 -11.68 -33.50 27.61
C GLY A 416 -12.73 -34.49 28.15
N ALA A 417 -12.31 -35.63 28.71
CA ALA A 417 -13.24 -36.70 29.08
C ALA A 417 -13.93 -36.44 30.43
N THR A 418 -15.26 -36.51 30.47
CA THR A 418 -16.02 -36.44 31.74
C THR A 418 -15.84 -37.76 32.49
N ILE A 419 -15.28 -37.68 33.71
CA ILE A 419 -15.07 -38.79 34.64
C ILE A 419 -16.06 -38.68 35.81
N GLU A 420 -16.77 -39.76 36.11
CA GLU A 420 -17.63 -39.91 37.28
C GLU A 420 -17.25 -41.16 38.06
N TYR A 421 -17.52 -41.21 39.36
CA TYR A 421 -17.30 -42.40 40.21
C TYR A 421 -18.60 -42.82 40.92
N PHE A 422 -18.87 -44.12 40.95
CA PHE A 422 -20.05 -44.68 41.60
C PHE A 422 -19.77 -46.08 42.17
N VAL A 423 -20.64 -46.55 43.07
CA VAL A 423 -20.49 -47.83 43.78
C VAL A 423 -21.69 -48.73 43.47
N LYS A 424 -21.46 -50.05 43.35
CA LYS A 424 -22.50 -51.09 43.27
C LYS A 424 -22.34 -52.08 44.43
N GLU A 425 -23.46 -52.58 44.97
CA GLU A 425 -23.48 -53.67 45.97
C GLU A 425 -23.55 -55.02 45.24
N VAL A 426 -22.57 -55.88 45.50
CA VAL A 426 -22.28 -57.08 44.72
C VAL A 426 -21.98 -58.29 45.60
N ASN A 427 -21.96 -59.47 44.99
CA ASN A 427 -21.47 -60.71 45.57
C ASN A 427 -19.92 -60.78 45.53
N ALA A 428 -19.35 -61.83 46.10
CA ALA A 428 -17.89 -62.03 46.19
C ALA A 428 -17.17 -62.14 44.83
N ASP A 429 -17.90 -62.48 43.76
CA ASP A 429 -17.43 -62.60 42.38
C ASP A 429 -17.69 -61.34 41.52
N GLY A 430 -18.35 -60.31 42.09
CA GLY A 430 -18.74 -59.08 41.40
C GLY A 430 -20.09 -59.12 40.68
N SER A 431 -20.86 -60.20 40.79
CA SER A 431 -22.25 -60.26 40.30
C SER A 431 -23.22 -59.46 41.19
N ASP A 432 -24.37 -59.03 40.65
CA ASP A 432 -25.36 -58.23 41.40
C ASP A 432 -25.88 -58.95 42.65
N TRP A 433 -25.94 -58.23 43.78
CA TRP A 433 -26.28 -58.84 45.06
C TRP A 433 -27.77 -59.18 45.19
N SER A 434 -28.09 -60.36 45.75
CA SER A 434 -29.45 -60.75 46.13
C SER A 434 -29.46 -61.77 47.29
N ALA A 435 -30.55 -61.80 48.06
CA ALA A 435 -30.76 -62.79 49.13
C ALA A 435 -32.25 -63.10 49.37
N PRO A 436 -32.64 -64.33 49.76
CA PRO A 436 -34.03 -64.69 50.03
C PRO A 436 -34.67 -63.85 51.15
N ASN A 437 -35.93 -63.47 50.96
CA ASN A 437 -36.73 -62.63 51.88
C ASN A 437 -36.16 -61.21 52.13
N TYR A 438 -35.20 -60.76 51.32
CA TYR A 438 -34.78 -59.37 51.25
C TYR A 438 -35.24 -58.74 49.94
N LEU A 439 -35.70 -57.49 50.02
CA LEU A 439 -35.91 -56.63 48.84
C LEU A 439 -34.56 -56.26 48.21
N ALA A 440 -34.61 -55.82 46.95
CA ALA A 440 -33.45 -55.29 46.23
C ALA A 440 -32.74 -54.19 47.04
N PRO A 441 -31.40 -54.09 46.97
CA PRO A 441 -30.64 -53.06 47.69
C PRO A 441 -31.08 -51.65 47.26
N THR A 442 -31.62 -50.89 48.22
CA THR A 442 -31.79 -49.44 48.05
C THR A 442 -30.46 -48.76 48.31
N SER A 443 -30.13 -47.74 47.54
CA SER A 443 -28.93 -46.92 47.75
C SER A 443 -29.24 -45.44 47.64
N THR A 444 -28.49 -44.65 48.40
CA THR A 444 -28.43 -43.18 48.27
C THR A 444 -26.97 -42.77 48.28
N TYR A 445 -26.67 -41.61 47.71
CA TYR A 445 -25.35 -41.00 47.83
C TYR A 445 -25.48 -39.51 48.16
N ALA A 446 -24.49 -38.97 48.86
CA ALA A 446 -24.42 -37.56 49.22
C ALA A 446 -22.96 -37.08 49.17
N LEU A 447 -22.79 -35.79 48.87
CA LEU A 447 -21.52 -35.09 49.10
C LEU A 447 -21.40 -34.76 50.59
N SER A 448 -20.25 -35.09 51.18
CA SER A 448 -19.94 -34.88 52.60
C SER A 448 -18.75 -33.92 52.71
N GLY A 449 -19.06 -32.64 52.82
CA GLY A 449 -18.10 -31.56 52.60
C GLY A 449 -17.70 -31.43 51.12
N THR A 450 -16.66 -30.65 50.84
CA THR A 450 -16.20 -30.36 49.47
C THR A 450 -15.52 -31.56 48.77
N ASN A 451 -15.05 -32.55 49.52
CA ASN A 451 -14.02 -33.51 49.08
C ASN A 451 -14.33 -34.97 49.46
N SER A 452 -15.59 -35.33 49.71
CA SER A 452 -15.95 -36.74 49.94
C SER A 452 -17.33 -37.10 49.40
N LEU A 453 -17.43 -38.29 48.80
CA LEU A 453 -18.69 -38.94 48.44
C LEU A 453 -19.01 -40.03 49.46
N VAL A 454 -20.24 -40.04 49.96
CA VAL A 454 -20.73 -41.05 50.91
C VAL A 454 -21.94 -41.76 50.32
N PHE A 455 -21.79 -43.05 50.05
CA PHE A 455 -22.85 -43.95 49.61
C PHE A 455 -23.45 -44.67 50.82
N ASN A 456 -24.77 -44.82 50.88
CA ASN A 456 -25.48 -45.53 51.96
C ASN A 456 -26.38 -46.60 51.34
N PHE A 457 -26.10 -47.88 51.59
CA PHE A 457 -26.84 -49.02 51.04
C PHE A 457 -27.68 -49.71 52.12
N THR A 458 -28.96 -49.97 51.84
CA THR A 458 -29.90 -50.62 52.78
C THR A 458 -30.63 -51.77 52.09
N ASN A 459 -30.56 -52.99 52.66
CA ASN A 459 -31.50 -54.07 52.33
C ASN A 459 -32.63 -54.09 53.37
N THR A 460 -33.85 -54.34 52.90
CA THR A 460 -35.06 -54.47 53.73
C THR A 460 -35.53 -55.91 53.73
N TYR A 461 -35.73 -56.50 54.90
CA TYR A 461 -36.28 -57.85 55.07
C TYR A 461 -37.81 -57.83 55.12
N GLN A 462 -38.49 -58.77 54.45
CA GLN A 462 -39.96 -58.80 54.36
C GLN A 462 -40.54 -60.23 54.24
N PRO A 463 -41.42 -60.67 55.18
CA PRO A 463 -42.27 -61.86 55.05
C PRO A 463 -43.67 -61.52 54.47
N THR A 464 -44.47 -62.52 54.08
CA THR A 464 -45.72 -62.36 53.27
C THR A 464 -46.98 -63.00 53.88
N ALA A 465 -48.17 -62.45 53.55
CA ALA A 465 -49.49 -62.77 54.14
C ALA A 465 -50.68 -62.54 53.13
N PRO A 466 -51.97 -62.89 53.44
CA PRO A 466 -53.03 -63.12 52.43
C PRO A 466 -54.01 -61.94 52.11
N LYS A 467 -55.09 -62.23 51.34
CA LYS A 467 -55.78 -61.35 50.36
C LYS A 467 -57.01 -60.51 50.84
N PRO A 468 -57.23 -59.26 50.34
CA PRO A 468 -58.40 -58.36 50.61
C PRO A 468 -59.69 -58.47 49.73
N THR A 469 -60.57 -57.44 49.84
CA THR A 469 -61.89 -57.22 49.19
C THR A 469 -61.96 -55.91 48.36
N THR A 470 -62.86 -55.81 47.37
CA THR A 470 -62.91 -54.72 46.34
C THR A 470 -64.19 -53.85 46.31
N HIS A 471 -64.03 -52.62 45.80
CA HIS A 471 -65.00 -51.56 45.54
C HIS A 471 -64.96 -51.10 44.06
N ASP A 472 -65.96 -50.36 43.59
CA ASP A 472 -66.06 -49.87 42.21
C ASP A 472 -65.56 -48.42 42.11
N VAL A 473 -64.56 -48.18 41.27
CA VAL A 473 -63.90 -46.87 41.09
C VAL A 473 -63.99 -46.42 39.63
N VAL A 474 -64.35 -45.17 39.38
CA VAL A 474 -64.54 -44.61 38.04
C VAL A 474 -63.31 -43.80 37.62
N ILE A 475 -62.80 -44.05 36.41
CA ILE A 475 -61.65 -43.37 35.82
C ILE A 475 -62.08 -42.66 34.54
N SER A 476 -61.86 -41.35 34.46
CA SER A 476 -62.29 -40.45 33.39
C SER A 476 -61.10 -39.75 32.78
N LYS A 477 -61.04 -39.66 31.45
CA LYS A 477 -59.88 -39.20 30.68
C LYS A 477 -60.30 -38.06 29.77
N THR A 478 -59.96 -36.83 30.15
CA THR A 478 -60.54 -35.63 29.54
C THR A 478 -59.49 -34.70 28.94
N ASN A 479 -59.90 -33.80 28.05
CA ASN A 479 -59.08 -32.64 27.64
C ASN A 479 -59.25 -31.47 28.63
N LEU A 480 -58.46 -30.39 28.46
CA LEU A 480 -58.59 -29.13 29.22
C LEU A 480 -60.01 -28.51 29.21
N GLY A 481 -60.85 -28.85 28.23
CA GLY A 481 -62.26 -28.44 28.15
C GLY A 481 -63.24 -29.34 28.90
N GLY A 482 -62.77 -30.43 29.52
CA GLY A 482 -63.59 -31.39 30.27
C GLY A 482 -64.32 -32.44 29.43
N GLN A 483 -63.99 -32.59 28.14
CA GLN A 483 -64.59 -33.61 27.26
C GLN A 483 -63.79 -34.92 27.35
N GLU A 484 -64.46 -36.07 27.43
CA GLU A 484 -63.81 -37.39 27.45
C GLU A 484 -63.14 -37.69 26.08
N ILE A 485 -61.87 -38.06 26.08
CA ILE A 485 -61.03 -38.22 24.88
C ILE A 485 -60.59 -39.67 24.65
N ALA A 486 -60.68 -40.11 23.39
CA ALA A 486 -60.35 -41.47 22.97
C ALA A 486 -58.86 -41.68 22.70
N GLY A 487 -58.37 -42.91 22.90
CA GLY A 487 -57.06 -43.37 22.41
C GLY A 487 -55.93 -43.42 23.45
N ALA A 488 -56.13 -42.90 24.66
CA ALA A 488 -55.16 -43.01 25.74
C ALA A 488 -55.02 -44.49 26.15
N GLN A 489 -53.80 -45.01 26.22
CA GLN A 489 -53.51 -46.36 26.71
C GLN A 489 -53.27 -46.28 28.22
N ILE A 490 -54.26 -46.69 29.01
CA ILE A 490 -54.29 -46.51 30.46
C ILE A 490 -53.99 -47.83 31.16
N GLU A 491 -53.26 -47.75 32.27
CA GLU A 491 -53.00 -48.85 33.20
C GLU A 491 -53.20 -48.37 34.64
N ILE A 492 -53.91 -49.15 35.45
CA ILE A 492 -53.97 -48.99 36.91
C ILE A 492 -53.03 -50.02 37.53
N ARG A 493 -52.09 -49.56 38.37
CA ARG A 493 -51.10 -50.39 39.07
C ARG A 493 -51.28 -50.33 40.60
N LYS A 494 -50.90 -51.39 41.31
CA LYS A 494 -50.82 -51.47 42.79
C LYS A 494 -49.38 -51.88 43.14
N GLY A 495 -48.54 -50.90 43.46
CA GLY A 495 -47.07 -51.08 43.34
C GLY A 495 -46.70 -51.35 41.87
N ASP A 496 -45.72 -52.22 41.64
CA ASP A 496 -45.31 -52.61 40.27
C ASP A 496 -46.32 -53.51 39.54
N GLN A 497 -47.38 -53.99 40.23
CA GLN A 497 -48.31 -54.95 39.66
C GLN A 497 -49.43 -54.24 38.86
N LYS A 498 -49.57 -54.57 37.57
CA LYS A 498 -50.79 -54.28 36.80
C LYS A 498 -52.02 -54.84 37.50
N VAL A 499 -53.06 -54.01 37.61
CA VAL A 499 -54.39 -54.38 38.12
C VAL A 499 -55.37 -54.47 36.96
N GLU A 500 -55.46 -53.41 36.16
CA GLU A 500 -56.38 -53.29 35.02
C GLU A 500 -55.78 -52.36 33.95
N SER A 501 -56.18 -52.50 32.67
CA SER A 501 -55.68 -51.66 31.58
C SER A 501 -56.61 -51.69 30.37
N TRP A 502 -56.81 -50.53 29.74
CA TRP A 502 -57.73 -50.33 28.62
C TRP A 502 -57.30 -49.14 27.74
N THR A 503 -57.89 -49.01 26.55
CA THR A 503 -57.81 -47.79 25.74
C THR A 503 -59.02 -46.89 26.05
N SER A 504 -58.83 -45.60 26.27
CA SER A 504 -59.95 -44.66 26.51
C SER A 504 -60.86 -44.53 25.28
N GLU A 505 -62.14 -44.27 25.52
CA GLU A 505 -63.17 -44.04 24.50
C GLU A 505 -63.71 -42.61 24.58
N ALA A 506 -64.17 -42.06 23.45
CA ALA A 506 -64.83 -40.76 23.44
C ALA A 506 -66.18 -40.83 24.17
N ASP A 507 -66.55 -39.75 24.85
CA ASP A 507 -67.79 -39.59 25.60
C ASP A 507 -68.03 -40.64 26.72
N LYS A 508 -66.99 -41.33 27.20
CA LYS A 508 -67.11 -42.40 28.21
C LYS A 508 -65.96 -42.45 29.23
N SER A 509 -66.32 -42.43 30.51
CA SER A 509 -65.46 -42.90 31.60
C SER A 509 -65.45 -44.44 31.71
N HIS A 510 -64.38 -45.01 32.25
CA HIS A 510 -64.22 -46.44 32.55
C HIS A 510 -64.46 -46.73 34.04
N THR A 511 -64.75 -47.98 34.42
CA THR A 511 -64.97 -48.37 35.84
C THR A 511 -64.17 -49.63 36.16
N VAL A 512 -63.29 -49.55 37.16
CA VAL A 512 -62.37 -50.60 37.61
C VAL A 512 -62.76 -51.10 39.01
N LYS A 513 -62.35 -52.33 39.38
CA LYS A 513 -62.64 -52.92 40.71
C LYS A 513 -61.38 -52.97 41.58
N LEU A 514 -61.27 -52.04 42.54
CA LEU A 514 -60.09 -51.82 43.36
C LEU A 514 -60.35 -52.13 44.84
N GLU A 515 -59.38 -52.71 45.52
CA GLU A 515 -59.43 -52.90 46.98
C GLU A 515 -59.11 -51.58 47.68
N ALA A 516 -59.34 -51.47 48.99
CA ALA A 516 -58.74 -50.39 49.76
C ALA A 516 -57.20 -50.42 49.61
N GLY A 517 -56.57 -49.24 49.53
CA GLY A 517 -55.13 -49.08 49.39
C GLY A 517 -54.69 -48.06 48.34
N GLU A 518 -53.41 -48.09 48.01
CA GLU A 518 -52.73 -47.12 47.15
C GLU A 518 -52.49 -47.66 45.74
N TYR A 519 -52.79 -46.84 44.74
CA TYR A 519 -52.79 -47.17 43.33
C TYR A 519 -52.12 -46.07 42.52
N VAL A 520 -51.61 -46.44 41.35
CA VAL A 520 -51.03 -45.51 40.37
C VAL A 520 -51.86 -45.58 39.10
N PHE A 521 -52.35 -44.42 38.65
CA PHE A 521 -52.78 -44.22 37.27
C PHE A 521 -51.52 -44.00 36.45
N HIS A 522 -51.26 -44.91 35.50
CA HIS A 522 -50.17 -44.82 34.56
C HIS A 522 -50.74 -44.76 33.14
N GLU A 523 -50.31 -43.77 32.36
CA GLU A 523 -50.62 -43.71 30.95
C GLU A 523 -49.43 -44.26 30.15
N GLU A 524 -49.60 -45.39 29.46
CA GLU A 524 -48.55 -45.98 28.63
C GLU A 524 -48.30 -45.10 27.38
N ALA A 525 -49.38 -44.62 26.76
CA ALA A 525 -49.33 -43.69 25.62
C ALA A 525 -50.54 -42.74 25.62
N ALA A 526 -50.30 -41.47 25.30
CA ALA A 526 -51.33 -40.44 25.17
C ALA A 526 -52.20 -40.63 23.91
N PRO A 527 -53.38 -39.99 23.84
CA PRO A 527 -54.08 -39.75 22.57
C PRO A 527 -53.20 -38.97 21.58
N ALA A 528 -53.42 -39.18 20.28
CA ALA A 528 -52.67 -38.46 19.25
C ALA A 528 -52.92 -36.93 19.33
N GLY A 529 -51.84 -36.15 19.41
CA GLY A 529 -51.89 -34.69 19.59
C GLY A 529 -52.01 -34.22 21.04
N TYR A 530 -51.74 -35.08 22.03
CA TYR A 530 -51.75 -34.77 23.46
C TYR A 530 -50.45 -35.22 24.14
N LEU A 531 -50.06 -34.51 25.20
CA LEU A 531 -48.88 -34.81 26.01
C LEU A 531 -49.19 -35.91 27.03
N LYS A 532 -48.37 -36.97 27.05
CA LYS A 532 -48.48 -38.08 28.02
C LYS A 532 -48.42 -37.57 29.47
N VAL A 533 -49.44 -37.93 30.24
CA VAL A 533 -49.52 -37.62 31.68
C VAL A 533 -48.56 -38.51 32.47
N THR A 534 -47.80 -37.91 33.39
CA THR A 534 -46.94 -38.64 34.33
C THR A 534 -47.77 -39.29 35.43
N ASP A 535 -47.26 -40.40 35.98
CA ASP A 535 -47.92 -41.22 36.99
C ASP A 535 -48.57 -40.40 38.13
N ILE A 536 -49.88 -40.61 38.31
CA ILE A 536 -50.71 -40.00 39.36
C ILE A 536 -50.98 -41.06 40.42
N THR A 537 -50.52 -40.82 41.65
CA THR A 537 -50.76 -41.71 42.80
C THR A 537 -52.07 -41.33 43.49
N PHE A 538 -53.01 -42.26 43.57
CA PHE A 538 -54.27 -42.10 44.29
C PHE A 538 -54.50 -43.24 45.30
N THR A 539 -55.33 -42.98 46.30
CA THR A 539 -55.77 -44.00 47.26
C THR A 539 -57.26 -44.24 47.14
N VAL A 540 -57.67 -45.48 47.37
CA VAL A 540 -59.06 -45.91 47.54
C VAL A 540 -59.24 -46.27 49.01
N ASP A 541 -60.25 -45.71 49.68
CA ASP A 541 -60.55 -46.02 51.09
C ASP A 541 -61.46 -47.26 51.27
N ASP A 542 -61.76 -47.59 52.52
CA ASP A 542 -62.62 -48.72 52.90
C ASP A 542 -64.12 -48.51 52.54
N ASP A 543 -64.52 -47.30 52.13
CA ASP A 543 -65.87 -46.99 51.61
C ASP A 543 -65.88 -46.88 50.07
N GLY A 544 -64.71 -46.89 49.42
CA GLY A 544 -64.54 -46.80 47.96
C GLY A 544 -64.31 -45.39 47.41
N ASN A 545 -64.13 -44.37 48.25
CA ASN A 545 -63.82 -43.01 47.80
C ASN A 545 -62.37 -42.91 47.30
N VAL A 546 -62.13 -42.01 46.36
CA VAL A 546 -60.80 -41.78 45.76
C VAL A 546 -60.24 -40.44 46.22
N THR A 547 -58.99 -40.44 46.69
CA THR A 547 -58.21 -39.21 46.93
C THR A 547 -56.86 -39.27 46.25
N VAL A 548 -56.46 -38.21 45.55
CA VAL A 548 -55.10 -38.10 44.99
C VAL A 548 -54.11 -37.82 46.12
N LYS A 549 -53.04 -38.60 46.17
CA LYS A 549 -51.94 -38.49 47.14
C LYS A 549 -50.76 -37.73 46.57
N THR A 550 -50.44 -38.00 45.31
CA THR A 550 -49.37 -37.32 44.56
C THR A 550 -49.82 -37.12 43.12
N ASP A 551 -50.03 -35.87 42.73
CA ASP A 551 -49.98 -35.47 41.33
C ASP A 551 -48.56 -34.94 41.06
N THR A 552 -47.85 -35.55 40.12
CA THR A 552 -46.48 -35.15 39.76
C THR A 552 -46.44 -34.20 38.55
N THR A 553 -47.60 -33.90 37.96
CA THR A 553 -47.70 -33.04 36.79
C THR A 553 -47.47 -31.57 37.14
N THR A 554 -46.99 -30.78 36.18
CA THR A 554 -46.58 -29.36 36.38
C THR A 554 -47.74 -28.37 36.51
N THR A 555 -48.96 -28.85 36.31
CA THR A 555 -50.25 -28.16 36.47
C THR A 555 -51.23 -29.20 37.01
N GLU A 556 -52.22 -28.85 37.85
CA GLU A 556 -53.12 -29.87 38.46
C GLU A 556 -53.98 -30.61 37.42
N LYS A 557 -53.49 -31.75 36.92
CA LYS A 557 -54.16 -32.56 35.89
C LYS A 557 -55.11 -33.62 36.45
N SER A 558 -55.05 -33.91 37.76
CA SER A 558 -55.97 -34.83 38.42
C SER A 558 -57.05 -34.12 39.26
N LYS A 559 -58.27 -34.67 39.26
CA LYS A 559 -59.41 -34.22 40.08
C LYS A 559 -60.21 -35.42 40.60
N THR A 560 -60.77 -35.31 41.80
CA THR A 560 -61.54 -36.40 42.44
C THR A 560 -62.93 -35.95 42.89
N GLU A 561 -63.91 -36.85 42.79
CA GLU A 561 -65.29 -36.64 43.24
C GLU A 561 -65.89 -37.99 43.65
N GLY A 562 -66.05 -38.22 44.96
CA GLY A 562 -66.52 -39.51 45.47
C GLY A 562 -65.61 -40.67 45.06
N ASN A 563 -66.14 -41.67 44.36
CA ASN A 563 -65.37 -42.79 43.81
C ASN A 563 -64.79 -42.52 42.40
N LYS A 564 -64.82 -41.28 41.90
CA LYS A 564 -64.33 -40.90 40.56
C LYS A 564 -62.97 -40.19 40.62
N LEU A 565 -62.03 -40.66 39.79
CA LEU A 565 -60.83 -39.93 39.36
C LEU A 565 -61.02 -39.39 37.93
N THR A 566 -60.63 -38.15 37.70
CA THR A 566 -60.59 -37.52 36.37
C THR A 566 -59.17 -37.06 36.08
N VAL A 567 -58.63 -37.41 34.90
CA VAL A 567 -57.26 -37.11 34.47
C VAL A 567 -57.28 -36.32 33.16
N VAL A 568 -56.74 -35.11 33.19
CA VAL A 568 -56.79 -34.10 32.12
C VAL A 568 -55.52 -34.14 31.27
N ASP A 569 -55.66 -34.32 29.96
CA ASP A 569 -54.56 -34.08 29.01
C ASP A 569 -54.46 -32.63 28.57
N GLU A 570 -53.21 -32.25 28.35
CA GLU A 570 -52.80 -31.02 27.69
C GLU A 570 -52.43 -31.35 26.24
N ALA A 571 -52.87 -30.52 25.30
CA ALA A 571 -52.56 -30.74 23.88
C ALA A 571 -51.03 -30.61 23.64
N GLU A 572 -50.49 -31.41 22.73
CA GLU A 572 -49.10 -31.28 22.31
C GLU A 572 -48.92 -29.96 21.56
N VAL A 573 -48.17 -29.03 22.16
CA VAL A 573 -47.80 -27.78 21.51
C VAL A 573 -46.82 -28.08 20.38
N VAL A 574 -47.36 -28.17 19.17
CA VAL A 574 -46.59 -28.33 17.93
C VAL A 574 -45.57 -27.19 17.86
N LYS A 575 -44.29 -27.53 18.02
CA LYS A 575 -43.20 -26.56 17.88
C LYS A 575 -43.22 -26.03 16.44
N PRO A 576 -43.14 -24.70 16.23
CA PRO A 576 -43.15 -24.14 14.89
C PRO A 576 -41.92 -24.64 14.12
N VAL A 577 -42.13 -25.05 12.87
CA VAL A 577 -41.05 -25.49 11.99
C VAL A 577 -40.35 -24.27 11.43
N THR A 578 -39.06 -24.13 11.77
CA THR A 578 -38.18 -23.06 11.25
C THR A 578 -37.27 -23.61 10.15
N HIS A 579 -37.17 -22.87 9.05
CA HIS A 579 -36.26 -23.13 7.95
C HIS A 579 -35.01 -22.23 8.04
N ASP A 580 -33.90 -22.73 7.51
CA ASP A 580 -32.64 -21.99 7.45
C ASP A 580 -32.64 -21.12 6.19
N ILE A 581 -32.81 -19.81 6.37
CA ILE A 581 -32.96 -18.82 5.30
C ILE A 581 -31.66 -18.04 5.15
N ILE A 582 -31.11 -18.02 3.92
CA ILE A 582 -29.82 -17.40 3.63
C ILE A 582 -30.06 -15.96 3.21
N ILE A 583 -29.43 -15.00 3.91
CA ILE A 583 -29.49 -13.57 3.60
C ILE A 583 -28.10 -13.14 3.12
N SER A 584 -28.03 -12.70 1.87
CA SER A 584 -26.82 -12.30 1.16
C SER A 584 -26.90 -10.82 0.82
N LYS A 585 -25.77 -10.12 0.94
CA LYS A 585 -25.71 -8.65 0.84
C LYS A 585 -24.58 -8.29 -0.12
N THR A 586 -24.93 -7.98 -1.36
CA THR A 586 -23.94 -7.85 -2.43
C THR A 586 -23.90 -6.47 -3.06
N ASN A 587 -22.77 -6.12 -3.68
CA ASN A 587 -22.74 -5.04 -4.66
C ASN A 587 -23.47 -5.46 -5.97
N LEU A 588 -23.61 -4.53 -6.92
CA LEU A 588 -24.21 -4.79 -8.23
C LEU A 588 -23.49 -5.90 -9.04
N GLY A 589 -22.20 -6.12 -8.77
CA GLY A 589 -21.39 -7.20 -9.36
C GLY A 589 -21.62 -8.59 -8.73
N GLY A 590 -22.35 -8.68 -7.62
CA GLY A 590 -22.65 -9.94 -6.92
C GLY A 590 -21.61 -10.39 -5.88
N GLN A 591 -20.66 -9.53 -5.51
CA GLN A 591 -19.72 -9.80 -4.40
C GLN A 591 -20.36 -9.45 -3.06
N GLU A 592 -20.23 -10.30 -2.03
CA GLU A 592 -20.72 -10.02 -0.68
C GLU A 592 -19.93 -8.85 -0.05
N ILE A 593 -20.62 -7.85 0.50
CA ILE A 593 -20.04 -6.59 1.01
C ILE A 593 -20.21 -6.45 2.52
N ALA A 594 -19.14 -6.05 3.20
CA ALA A 594 -19.09 -5.86 4.64
C ALA A 594 -19.70 -4.52 5.11
N GLY A 595 -20.18 -4.47 6.35
CA GLY A 595 -20.50 -3.23 7.05
C GLY A 595 -21.96 -2.75 7.01
N ALA A 596 -22.84 -3.44 6.27
CA ALA A 596 -24.28 -3.14 6.31
C ALA A 596 -24.86 -3.57 7.66
N GLN A 597 -25.52 -2.67 8.39
CA GLN A 597 -26.27 -3.02 9.60
C GLN A 597 -27.67 -3.48 9.22
N ILE A 598 -27.97 -4.76 9.43
CA ILE A 598 -29.17 -5.43 8.95
C ILE A 598 -30.06 -5.84 10.13
N GLU A 599 -31.38 -5.75 9.93
CA GLU A 599 -32.39 -6.35 10.79
C GLU A 599 -33.40 -7.15 9.94
N ILE A 600 -33.80 -8.32 10.43
CA ILE A 600 -34.98 -9.04 9.92
C ILE A 600 -36.12 -8.79 10.92
N ARG A 601 -37.27 -8.32 10.42
CA ARG A 601 -38.46 -7.99 11.23
C ARG A 601 -39.67 -8.81 10.79
N LYS A 602 -40.55 -9.18 11.74
CA LYS A 602 -41.84 -9.88 11.53
C LYS A 602 -42.95 -8.98 12.07
N GLY A 603 -43.53 -8.15 11.18
CA GLY A 603 -44.23 -6.93 11.62
C GLY A 603 -43.25 -5.98 12.32
N ASP A 604 -43.69 -5.32 13.39
CA ASP A 604 -42.85 -4.40 14.19
C ASP A 604 -41.78 -5.13 15.04
N GLN A 605 -41.86 -6.46 15.19
CA GLN A 605 -40.92 -7.21 16.02
C GLN A 605 -39.62 -7.53 15.26
N LYS A 606 -38.47 -7.13 15.83
CA LYS A 606 -37.15 -7.62 15.41
C LYS A 606 -36.98 -9.11 15.72
N VAL A 607 -36.55 -9.87 14.72
CA VAL A 607 -36.28 -11.31 14.80
C VAL A 607 -34.78 -11.55 15.00
N GLU A 608 -33.95 -11.00 14.12
CA GLU A 608 -32.49 -11.12 14.17
C GLU A 608 -31.84 -9.86 13.58
N SER A 609 -30.57 -9.61 13.91
CA SER A 609 -29.80 -8.46 13.43
C SER A 609 -28.30 -8.70 13.52
N TRP A 610 -27.56 -8.27 12.50
CA TRP A 610 -26.11 -8.44 12.39
C TRP A 610 -25.51 -7.32 11.53
N THR A 611 -24.18 -7.26 11.48
CA THR A 611 -23.45 -6.47 10.47
C THR A 611 -22.93 -7.42 9.40
N SER A 612 -23.09 -7.09 8.12
CA SER A 612 -22.61 -7.95 7.02
C SER A 612 -21.07 -8.09 7.02
N GLU A 613 -20.58 -9.21 6.52
CA GLU A 613 -19.15 -9.52 6.39
C GLU A 613 -18.77 -9.69 4.91
N ALA A 614 -17.51 -9.45 4.57
CA ALA A 614 -16.99 -9.72 3.23
C ALA A 614 -16.97 -11.23 2.96
N ASP A 615 -17.26 -11.60 1.71
CA ASP A 615 -17.28 -12.99 1.21
C ASP A 615 -18.20 -13.97 1.98
N LYS A 616 -19.18 -13.48 2.74
CA LYS A 616 -20.08 -14.31 3.57
C LYS A 616 -21.55 -13.84 3.55
N SER A 617 -22.45 -14.72 3.13
CA SER A 617 -23.87 -14.62 3.43
C SER A 617 -24.18 -15.06 4.87
N HIS A 618 -25.18 -14.44 5.50
CA HIS A 618 -25.71 -14.80 6.82
C HIS A 618 -26.82 -15.86 6.71
N THR A 619 -27.14 -16.59 7.79
CA THR A 619 -28.23 -17.59 7.81
C THR A 619 -29.07 -17.42 9.08
N VAL A 620 -30.36 -17.10 8.89
CA VAL A 620 -31.36 -16.86 9.95
C VAL A 620 -32.38 -18.01 9.98
N LYS A 621 -32.88 -18.38 11.15
CA LYS A 621 -33.93 -19.41 11.30
C LYS A 621 -35.31 -18.79 11.33
N LEU A 622 -36.11 -18.98 10.28
CA LEU A 622 -37.44 -18.37 10.13
C LEU A 622 -38.55 -19.41 9.99
N GLU A 623 -39.66 -19.18 10.69
CA GLU A 623 -40.94 -19.87 10.45
C GLU A 623 -41.52 -19.43 9.08
N ALA A 624 -42.47 -20.20 8.53
CA ALA A 624 -43.29 -19.69 7.43
C ALA A 624 -44.02 -18.38 7.81
N GLY A 625 -44.10 -17.42 6.89
CA GLY A 625 -44.72 -16.11 7.14
C GLY A 625 -44.15 -14.96 6.30
N GLU A 626 -44.65 -13.75 6.53
CA GLU A 626 -44.17 -12.50 5.91
C GLU A 626 -43.19 -11.77 6.83
N TYR A 627 -42.08 -11.30 6.27
CA TYR A 627 -40.96 -10.66 6.93
C TYR A 627 -40.50 -9.42 6.16
N VAL A 628 -39.76 -8.55 6.83
CA VAL A 628 -39.10 -7.39 6.23
C VAL A 628 -37.60 -7.50 6.47
N PHE A 629 -36.83 -7.46 5.39
CA PHE A 629 -35.41 -7.09 5.44
C PHE A 629 -35.35 -5.57 5.59
N HIS A 630 -34.76 -5.10 6.70
CA HIS A 630 -34.53 -3.69 6.98
C HIS A 630 -33.04 -3.45 7.09
N GLU A 631 -32.53 -2.44 6.41
CA GLU A 631 -31.18 -1.93 6.64
C GLU A 631 -31.27 -0.74 7.58
N GLU A 632 -30.48 -0.72 8.65
CA GLU A 632 -30.37 0.44 9.54
C GLU A 632 -29.31 1.42 8.98
N ALA A 633 -28.15 0.90 8.58
CA ALA A 633 -27.07 1.66 7.96
C ALA A 633 -26.43 0.88 6.80
N ALA A 634 -26.17 1.59 5.69
CA ALA A 634 -25.47 1.04 4.53
C ALA A 634 -23.95 0.89 4.80
N PRO A 635 -23.25 0.03 4.04
CA PRO A 635 -21.79 0.08 3.96
C PRO A 635 -21.30 1.46 3.49
N ALA A 636 -20.08 1.83 3.89
CA ALA A 636 -19.45 3.07 3.44
C ALA A 636 -19.29 3.07 1.90
N GLY A 637 -19.77 4.15 1.24
CA GLY A 637 -19.76 4.26 -0.23
C GLY A 637 -20.94 3.58 -0.93
N TYR A 638 -22.00 3.20 -0.22
CA TYR A 638 -23.22 2.60 -0.78
C TYR A 638 -24.49 3.30 -0.31
N LEU A 639 -25.51 3.32 -1.17
CA LEU A 639 -26.83 3.91 -0.89
C LEU A 639 -27.69 2.95 -0.08
N LYS A 640 -28.21 3.43 1.06
CA LYS A 640 -29.13 2.68 1.93
C LYS A 640 -30.30 2.07 1.17
N VAL A 641 -30.46 0.76 1.27
CA VAL A 641 -31.58 0.01 0.69
C VAL A 641 -32.84 0.23 1.54
N THR A 642 -33.93 0.58 0.86
CA THR A 642 -35.27 0.64 1.44
C THR A 642 -35.81 -0.76 1.75
N ASP A 643 -36.54 -0.90 2.85
CA ASP A 643 -37.19 -2.12 3.33
C ASP A 643 -37.74 -3.05 2.22
N ILE A 644 -37.32 -4.31 2.24
CA ILE A 644 -37.75 -5.35 1.29
C ILE A 644 -38.64 -6.36 2.02
N THR A 645 -39.93 -6.38 1.67
CA THR A 645 -40.87 -7.40 2.17
C THR A 645 -40.69 -8.71 1.41
N PHE A 646 -40.44 -9.80 2.14
CA PHE A 646 -40.35 -11.16 1.61
C PHE A 646 -41.22 -12.12 2.42
N THR A 647 -41.58 -13.24 1.80
CA THR A 647 -42.29 -14.35 2.47
C THR A 647 -41.47 -15.62 2.44
N VAL A 648 -41.56 -16.39 3.52
CA VAL A 648 -41.04 -17.77 3.64
C VAL A 648 -42.23 -18.71 3.61
N ASP A 649 -42.18 -19.75 2.76
CA ASP A 649 -43.24 -20.77 2.68
C ASP A 649 -43.02 -21.96 3.64
N ASN A 650 -43.90 -22.96 3.57
CA ASN A 650 -43.86 -24.15 4.42
C ASN A 650 -42.73 -25.14 4.08
N ASP A 651 -42.04 -24.97 2.95
CA ASP A 651 -40.90 -25.78 2.52
C ASP A 651 -39.56 -25.01 2.68
N GLY A 652 -39.63 -23.73 3.09
CA GLY A 652 -38.48 -22.84 3.32
C GLY A 652 -38.06 -21.99 2.11
N ASN A 653 -38.86 -21.93 1.04
CA ASN A 653 -38.53 -21.07 -0.10
C ASN A 653 -38.87 -19.61 0.20
N VAL A 654 -38.08 -18.69 -0.36
CA VAL A 654 -38.26 -17.24 -0.25
C VAL A 654 -38.84 -16.67 -1.53
N THR A 655 -39.86 -15.81 -1.40
CA THR A 655 -40.32 -14.93 -2.50
C THR A 655 -40.43 -13.49 -2.03
N VAL A 656 -40.01 -12.53 -2.88
CA VAL A 656 -40.16 -11.09 -2.60
C VAL A 656 -41.51 -10.60 -3.09
N LYS A 657 -42.17 -9.77 -2.28
CA LYS A 657 -43.45 -9.13 -2.59
C LYS A 657 -43.19 -7.96 -3.55
N THR A 658 -43.27 -8.22 -4.84
CA THR A 658 -42.86 -7.28 -5.89
C THR A 658 -43.75 -6.05 -5.97
N ASP A 659 -43.24 -4.93 -5.48
CA ASP A 659 -43.56 -3.62 -6.05
C ASP A 659 -42.55 -3.31 -7.18
N THR A 660 -42.95 -2.49 -8.13
CA THR A 660 -42.26 -2.32 -9.42
C THR A 660 -40.89 -1.61 -9.34
N THR A 661 -40.49 -1.16 -8.16
CA THR A 661 -39.19 -0.54 -7.85
C THR A 661 -38.17 -1.47 -7.22
N THR A 662 -38.57 -2.57 -6.56
CA THR A 662 -37.66 -3.43 -5.77
C THR A 662 -36.99 -4.54 -6.57
N ALA A 663 -37.53 -4.91 -7.73
CA ALA A 663 -37.04 -6.04 -8.56
C ALA A 663 -35.58 -5.93 -9.05
N ALA A 664 -34.99 -4.73 -9.03
CA ALA A 664 -33.56 -4.52 -9.33
C ALA A 664 -32.64 -4.67 -8.10
N LYS A 665 -33.17 -4.50 -6.88
CA LYS A 665 -32.40 -4.47 -5.62
C LYS A 665 -32.52 -5.75 -4.78
N SER A 666 -33.32 -6.72 -5.22
CA SER A 666 -33.44 -8.03 -4.56
C SER A 666 -33.61 -9.18 -5.55
N LYS A 667 -32.99 -10.33 -5.26
CA LYS A 667 -33.14 -11.60 -5.99
C LYS A 667 -33.42 -12.74 -5.02
N THR A 668 -34.17 -13.76 -5.45
CA THR A 668 -34.52 -14.93 -4.63
C THR A 668 -34.21 -16.24 -5.36
N GLU A 669 -33.60 -17.19 -4.68
CA GLU A 669 -33.25 -18.52 -5.20
C GLU A 669 -33.42 -19.57 -4.10
N GLY A 670 -34.47 -20.39 -4.18
CA GLY A 670 -34.79 -21.37 -3.12
C GLY A 670 -34.98 -20.68 -1.76
N ASN A 671 -34.18 -21.08 -0.77
CA ASN A 671 -34.15 -20.50 0.57
C ASN A 671 -33.24 -19.25 0.70
N LYS A 672 -32.72 -18.69 -0.40
CA LYS A 672 -31.82 -17.53 -0.40
C LYS A 672 -32.52 -16.25 -0.86
N LEU A 673 -32.33 -15.18 -0.07
CA LEU A 673 -32.56 -13.79 -0.46
C LEU A 673 -31.19 -13.11 -0.66
N THR A 674 -30.98 -12.51 -1.83
CA THR A 674 -29.85 -11.62 -2.10
C THR A 674 -30.35 -10.19 -2.21
N VAL A 675 -29.83 -9.29 -1.38
CA VAL A 675 -30.09 -7.85 -1.40
C VAL A 675 -28.89 -7.14 -2.02
N ILE A 676 -29.15 -6.26 -2.99
CA ILE A 676 -28.14 -5.64 -3.85
C ILE A 676 -28.05 -4.15 -3.53
N ASP A 677 -26.88 -3.70 -3.09
CA ASP A 677 -26.59 -2.27 -2.96
C ASP A 677 -26.18 -1.64 -4.28
N GLU A 678 -26.61 -0.38 -4.38
CA GLU A 678 -26.20 0.58 -5.39
C GLU A 678 -25.12 1.45 -4.75
N ALA A 679 -23.96 1.60 -5.41
CA ALA A 679 -22.89 2.44 -4.89
C ALA A 679 -23.36 3.90 -4.78
N GLU A 680 -22.90 4.61 -3.74
CA GLU A 680 -23.13 6.05 -3.64
C GLU A 680 -22.37 6.75 -4.76
N VAL A 681 -23.10 7.39 -5.67
CA VAL A 681 -22.52 8.15 -6.77
C VAL A 681 -21.89 9.41 -6.20
N VAL A 682 -20.62 9.29 -5.80
CA VAL A 682 -19.77 10.40 -5.39
C VAL A 682 -19.80 11.45 -6.50
N LYS A 683 -20.42 12.60 -6.23
CA LYS A 683 -20.34 13.74 -7.14
C LYS A 683 -18.88 14.21 -7.14
N PRO A 684 -18.22 14.34 -8.31
CA PRO A 684 -16.83 14.74 -8.35
C PRO A 684 -16.67 16.13 -7.73
N VAL A 685 -15.73 16.24 -6.79
CA VAL A 685 -15.34 17.53 -6.22
C VAL A 685 -14.59 18.31 -7.29
N THR A 686 -14.96 19.57 -7.48
CA THR A 686 -14.34 20.45 -8.47
C THR A 686 -13.82 21.73 -7.83
N HIS A 687 -12.60 22.08 -8.19
CA HIS A 687 -11.84 23.22 -7.71
C HIS A 687 -11.83 24.34 -8.75
N ASP A 688 -11.86 25.59 -8.29
CA ASP A 688 -11.68 26.76 -9.16
C ASP A 688 -10.19 26.92 -9.48
N VAL A 689 -9.81 26.63 -10.72
CA VAL A 689 -8.43 26.72 -11.22
C VAL A 689 -8.29 27.95 -12.11
N VAL A 690 -7.29 28.78 -11.86
CA VAL A 690 -7.07 30.05 -12.57
C VAL A 690 -6.05 29.85 -13.68
N ILE A 691 -6.42 30.18 -14.92
CA ILE A 691 -5.54 30.07 -16.10
C ILE A 691 -5.21 31.49 -16.60
N SER A 692 -3.93 31.81 -16.71
CA SER A 692 -3.42 33.14 -17.04
C SER A 692 -2.47 33.05 -18.22
N LYS A 693 -2.56 33.99 -19.16
CA LYS A 693 -1.89 33.94 -20.46
C LYS A 693 -1.10 35.22 -20.66
N THR A 694 0.21 35.18 -20.45
CA THR A 694 1.05 36.38 -20.36
C THR A 694 2.16 36.42 -21.39
N ASN A 695 2.75 37.61 -21.61
CA ASN A 695 4.04 37.75 -22.29
C ASN A 695 5.22 37.58 -21.29
N LEU A 696 6.46 37.56 -21.78
CA LEU A 696 7.68 37.56 -20.93
C LEU A 696 7.74 38.68 -19.86
N GLY A 697 6.99 39.77 -20.05
CA GLY A 697 6.87 40.87 -19.08
C GLY A 697 5.82 40.64 -17.98
N GLY A 698 5.11 39.50 -17.99
CA GLY A 698 4.05 39.16 -17.04
C GLY A 698 2.71 39.86 -17.28
N GLN A 699 2.51 40.49 -18.43
CA GLN A 699 1.25 41.15 -18.79
C GLN A 699 0.31 40.16 -19.48
N GLU A 700 -0.98 40.11 -19.08
CA GLU A 700 -2.01 39.28 -19.72
C GLU A 700 -2.26 39.74 -21.17
N ILE A 701 -2.23 38.80 -22.12
CA ILE A 701 -2.31 39.07 -23.57
C ILE A 701 -3.56 38.46 -24.21
N ALA A 702 -4.22 39.24 -25.06
CA ALA A 702 -5.46 38.87 -25.74
C ALA A 702 -5.24 38.08 -27.03
N GLY A 703 -6.20 37.22 -27.37
CA GLY A 703 -6.31 36.59 -28.70
C GLY A 703 -5.72 35.19 -28.83
N ALA A 704 -5.14 34.61 -27.78
CA ALA A 704 -4.79 33.19 -27.77
C ALA A 704 -6.07 32.36 -27.73
N GLN A 705 -6.21 31.36 -28.61
CA GLN A 705 -7.30 30.39 -28.56
C GLN A 705 -6.86 29.19 -27.72
N ILE A 706 -7.57 28.95 -26.62
CA ILE A 706 -7.15 28.02 -25.56
C ILE A 706 -8.21 26.94 -25.37
N GLU A 707 -7.74 25.71 -25.16
CA GLU A 707 -8.50 24.57 -24.68
C GLU A 707 -7.84 24.00 -23.43
N ILE A 708 -8.64 23.56 -22.46
CA ILE A 708 -8.20 22.59 -21.45
C ILE A 708 -8.75 21.23 -21.87
N ARG A 709 -7.90 20.20 -21.89
CA ARG A 709 -8.27 18.83 -22.28
C ARG A 709 -8.00 17.83 -21.13
N LYS A 710 -8.87 16.84 -20.98
CA LYS A 710 -8.72 15.66 -20.09
C LYS A 710 -8.94 14.41 -20.95
N ASP A 711 -8.06 13.41 -20.86
CA ASP A 711 -8.11 12.18 -21.65
C ASP A 711 -8.28 12.40 -23.18
N GLY A 712 -7.68 13.48 -23.70
CA GLY A 712 -7.78 13.90 -25.10
C GLY A 712 -9.08 14.61 -25.50
N GLN A 713 -10.02 14.81 -24.58
CA GLN A 713 -11.28 15.54 -24.82
C GLN A 713 -11.25 16.95 -24.23
N THR A 714 -11.73 17.93 -24.97
CA THR A 714 -11.88 19.33 -24.52
C THR A 714 -12.91 19.43 -23.40
N VAL A 715 -12.50 19.91 -22.22
CA VAL A 715 -13.37 20.14 -21.07
C VAL A 715 -13.83 21.60 -20.96
N GLU A 716 -13.02 22.54 -21.45
CA GLU A 716 -13.33 23.98 -21.48
C GLU A 716 -12.54 24.68 -22.61
N SER A 717 -13.07 25.75 -23.20
CA SER A 717 -12.38 26.52 -24.24
C SER A 717 -12.79 27.99 -24.31
N TRP A 718 -11.80 28.88 -24.49
CA TRP A 718 -12.02 30.32 -24.61
C TRP A 718 -10.95 31.00 -25.48
N THR A 719 -11.13 32.29 -25.74
CA THR A 719 -10.07 33.16 -26.28
C THR A 719 -9.59 34.10 -25.17
N SER A 720 -8.28 34.26 -24.99
CA SER A 720 -7.72 35.10 -23.92
C SER A 720 -8.10 36.58 -24.09
N GLU A 721 -8.25 37.28 -22.96
CA GLU A 721 -8.53 38.72 -22.91
C GLU A 721 -7.33 39.49 -22.33
N ALA A 722 -7.18 40.75 -22.70
CA ALA A 722 -6.17 41.63 -22.11
C ALA A 722 -6.54 41.94 -20.65
N ASP A 723 -5.51 42.07 -19.80
CA ASP A 723 -5.63 42.38 -18.37
C ASP A 723 -6.51 41.40 -17.53
N LYS A 724 -6.75 40.16 -18.02
CA LYS A 724 -7.59 39.17 -17.33
C LYS A 724 -7.08 37.73 -17.45
N SER A 725 -6.95 37.06 -16.31
CA SER A 725 -6.93 35.59 -16.23
C SER A 725 -8.34 34.99 -16.34
N HIS A 726 -8.46 33.78 -16.88
CA HIS A 726 -9.67 32.98 -16.91
C HIS A 726 -9.77 32.06 -15.67
N THR A 727 -10.94 31.49 -15.38
CA THR A 727 -11.13 30.55 -14.26
C THR A 727 -12.04 29.41 -14.67
N VAL A 728 -11.57 28.19 -14.48
CA VAL A 728 -12.20 26.94 -14.92
C VAL A 728 -12.48 26.04 -13.71
N LYS A 729 -13.50 25.18 -13.80
CA LYS A 729 -13.83 24.22 -12.73
C LYS A 729 -13.34 22.83 -13.10
N LEU A 730 -12.29 22.37 -12.41
CA LEU A 730 -11.62 21.09 -12.69
C LEU A 730 -11.69 20.16 -11.49
N GLU A 731 -11.80 18.88 -11.75
CA GLU A 731 -11.66 17.81 -10.74
C GLU A 731 -10.17 17.64 -10.39
N ALA A 732 -9.84 16.85 -9.37
CA ALA A 732 -8.48 16.33 -9.25
C ALA A 732 -8.13 15.43 -10.47
N GLY A 733 -6.87 15.45 -10.89
CA GLY A 733 -6.36 14.65 -12.02
C GLY A 733 -5.42 15.40 -12.96
N GLU A 734 -4.99 14.73 -14.04
CA GLU A 734 -4.10 15.27 -15.08
C GLU A 734 -4.91 15.92 -16.22
N TYR A 735 -4.47 17.10 -16.65
CA TYR A 735 -5.06 17.94 -17.69
C TYR A 735 -3.97 18.46 -18.62
N VAL A 736 -4.37 18.83 -19.84
CA VAL A 736 -3.49 19.49 -20.82
C VAL A 736 -4.04 20.87 -21.12
N PHE A 737 -3.24 21.91 -20.88
CA PHE A 737 -3.42 23.21 -21.50
C PHE A 737 -2.97 23.08 -22.96
N HIS A 738 -3.87 23.29 -23.90
CA HIS A 738 -3.60 23.29 -25.33
C HIS A 738 -3.93 24.67 -25.90
N GLU A 739 -2.96 25.30 -26.54
CA GLU A 739 -3.22 26.46 -27.37
C GLU A 739 -3.55 25.97 -28.78
N GLU A 740 -4.69 26.37 -29.36
CA GLU A 740 -5.00 26.09 -30.76
C GLU A 740 -4.33 27.13 -31.68
N ALA A 741 -4.40 28.41 -31.31
CA ALA A 741 -3.79 29.52 -32.06
C ALA A 741 -3.19 30.58 -31.11
N ALA A 742 -1.96 31.01 -31.42
CA ALA A 742 -1.26 32.06 -30.69
C ALA A 742 -1.82 33.47 -30.99
N PRO A 743 -1.58 34.45 -30.09
CA PRO A 743 -1.77 35.86 -30.40
C PRO A 743 -0.87 36.34 -31.54
N THR A 744 -1.33 37.33 -32.32
CA THR A 744 -0.54 37.90 -33.42
C THR A 744 0.80 38.47 -32.93
N GLY A 745 1.91 37.98 -33.49
CA GLY A 745 3.27 38.38 -33.12
C GLY A 745 3.92 37.55 -32.00
N TYR A 746 3.29 36.44 -31.60
CA TYR A 746 3.80 35.50 -30.61
C TYR A 746 3.90 34.08 -31.20
N LEU A 747 4.83 33.29 -30.66
CA LEU A 747 5.03 31.89 -31.02
C LEU A 747 4.04 31.00 -30.26
N LYS A 748 3.39 30.08 -30.98
CA LYS A 748 2.46 29.10 -30.38
C LYS A 748 3.14 28.27 -29.29
N VAL A 749 2.53 28.24 -28.11
CA VAL A 749 2.95 27.39 -27.00
C VAL A 749 2.54 25.95 -27.27
N THR A 750 3.48 25.02 -27.07
CA THR A 750 3.23 23.58 -27.08
C THR A 750 2.45 23.16 -25.84
N ASP A 751 1.61 22.13 -25.98
CA ASP A 751 0.79 21.54 -24.93
C ASP A 751 1.52 21.41 -23.57
N ILE A 752 0.92 21.96 -22.51
CA ILE A 752 1.45 21.92 -21.14
C ILE A 752 0.57 21.00 -20.30
N THR A 753 1.13 19.86 -19.89
CA THR A 753 0.47 18.95 -18.95
C THR A 753 0.58 19.48 -17.52
N PHE A 754 -0.56 19.63 -16.85
CA PHE A 754 -0.65 20.01 -15.44
C PHE A 754 -1.58 19.08 -14.69
N THR A 755 -1.33 18.88 -13.41
CA THR A 755 -2.23 18.16 -12.50
C THR A 755 -2.91 19.14 -11.55
N VAL A 756 -4.14 18.81 -11.18
CA VAL A 756 -4.90 19.43 -10.08
C VAL A 756 -4.96 18.40 -8.95
N ASP A 757 -4.62 18.79 -7.73
CA ASP A 757 -4.72 17.93 -6.55
C ASP A 757 -6.10 17.99 -5.85
N ASP A 758 -6.27 17.18 -4.80
CA ASP A 758 -7.52 17.10 -4.02
C ASP A 758 -7.81 18.36 -3.17
N ASP A 759 -6.86 19.29 -3.04
CA ASP A 759 -7.04 20.63 -2.43
C ASP A 759 -7.24 21.73 -3.51
N GLY A 760 -7.08 21.40 -4.79
CA GLY A 760 -7.21 22.31 -5.93
C GLY A 760 -5.94 23.05 -6.34
N ASN A 761 -4.76 22.69 -5.81
CA ASN A 761 -3.49 23.26 -6.26
C ASN A 761 -3.09 22.69 -7.63
N VAL A 762 -2.34 23.49 -8.39
CA VAL A 762 -1.84 23.13 -9.72
C VAL A 762 -0.34 22.86 -9.69
N THR A 763 0.09 21.71 -10.23
CA THR A 763 1.51 21.44 -10.53
C THR A 763 1.68 21.12 -12.01
N VAL A 764 2.64 21.75 -12.68
CA VAL A 764 3.03 21.38 -14.05
C VAL A 764 3.92 20.14 -13.99
N LYS A 765 3.71 19.22 -14.92
CA LYS A 765 4.55 18.06 -15.15
C LYS A 765 5.81 18.54 -15.89
N VAL A 766 6.82 18.93 -15.11
CA VAL A 766 7.99 19.66 -15.63
C VAL A 766 8.81 18.81 -16.60
N ASP A 767 8.70 19.16 -17.88
CA ASP A 767 9.74 18.92 -18.88
C ASP A 767 10.67 20.14 -18.86
N THR A 768 11.97 19.95 -19.08
CA THR A 768 12.94 21.07 -19.04
C THR A 768 12.65 22.17 -20.08
N THR A 769 11.90 21.85 -21.15
CA THR A 769 11.41 22.81 -22.15
C THR A 769 10.21 23.66 -21.68
N THR A 770 9.37 23.16 -20.76
CA THR A 770 8.14 23.83 -20.32
C THR A 770 8.31 24.73 -19.10
N ALA A 771 9.36 24.52 -18.30
CA ALA A 771 9.66 25.31 -17.09
C ALA A 771 9.84 26.82 -17.35
N ALA A 772 10.33 27.20 -18.53
CA ALA A 772 10.47 28.61 -18.91
C ALA A 772 9.16 29.26 -19.41
N LYS A 773 8.18 28.44 -19.83
CA LYS A 773 6.93 28.88 -20.47
C LYS A 773 5.70 28.67 -19.59
N SER A 774 5.85 28.09 -18.40
CA SER A 774 4.75 27.87 -17.46
C SER A 774 5.19 28.05 -16.00
N GLN A 775 4.30 28.59 -15.16
CA GLN A 775 4.53 28.81 -13.73
C GLN A 775 3.25 28.50 -12.95
N THR A 776 3.37 27.86 -11.78
CA THR A 776 2.22 27.60 -10.90
C THR A 776 2.35 28.26 -9.53
N ALA A 777 1.23 28.63 -8.94
CA ALA A 777 1.14 29.17 -7.58
C ALA A 777 -0.23 28.86 -6.98
N GLY A 778 -0.30 27.89 -6.06
CA GLY A 778 -1.58 27.38 -5.56
C GLY A 778 -2.46 26.88 -6.71
N ASN A 779 -3.72 27.31 -6.76
CA ASN A 779 -4.67 26.98 -7.81
C ASN A 779 -4.47 27.72 -9.15
N LYS A 780 -3.37 28.48 -9.33
CA LYS A 780 -3.11 29.25 -10.56
C LYS A 780 -2.05 28.58 -11.45
N LEU A 781 -2.38 28.41 -12.73
CA LEU A 781 -1.43 28.22 -13.84
C LEU A 781 -1.24 29.54 -14.60
N THR A 782 0.01 29.88 -14.93
CA THR A 782 0.38 31.01 -15.79
C THR A 782 1.20 30.48 -16.97
N VAL A 783 0.81 30.81 -18.20
CA VAL A 783 1.43 30.33 -19.45
C VAL A 783 1.96 31.51 -20.27
N VAL A 784 3.28 31.52 -20.48
CA VAL A 784 4.06 32.64 -21.01
C VAL A 784 4.33 32.45 -22.50
N ASP A 785 3.85 33.37 -23.35
CA ASP A 785 4.23 33.42 -24.76
C ASP A 785 5.55 34.14 -24.99
N GLU A 786 6.32 33.55 -25.89
CA GLU A 786 7.52 34.12 -26.48
C GLU A 786 7.14 34.92 -27.74
N ALA A 787 7.63 36.15 -27.87
CA ALA A 787 7.37 36.96 -29.06
C ALA A 787 8.09 36.36 -30.29
N GLU A 788 7.48 36.46 -31.47
CA GLU A 788 8.09 35.97 -32.71
C GLU A 788 9.32 36.81 -33.07
N VAL A 789 10.52 36.25 -32.87
CA VAL A 789 11.79 36.92 -33.18
C VAL A 789 11.99 36.96 -34.71
N VAL A 790 11.53 38.05 -35.32
CA VAL A 790 11.75 38.36 -36.74
C VAL A 790 13.25 38.46 -37.02
N LYS A 791 13.84 37.39 -37.57
CA LYS A 791 15.24 37.37 -38.01
C LYS A 791 15.43 38.39 -39.14
N PRO A 792 16.44 39.29 -39.07
CA PRO A 792 16.66 40.28 -40.12
C PRO A 792 17.07 39.62 -41.43
N VAL A 793 16.40 40.01 -42.52
CA VAL A 793 16.70 39.50 -43.86
C VAL A 793 17.95 40.20 -44.40
N THR A 794 19.00 39.41 -44.63
CA THR A 794 20.25 39.85 -45.26
C THR A 794 20.28 39.43 -46.73
N HIS A 795 20.91 40.27 -47.55
CA HIS A 795 21.11 40.07 -48.99
C HIS A 795 22.61 39.99 -49.28
N ASP A 796 23.00 39.13 -50.22
CA ASP A 796 24.36 39.14 -50.77
C ASP A 796 24.57 40.40 -51.61
N VAL A 797 25.51 41.25 -51.20
CA VAL A 797 25.88 42.50 -51.89
C VAL A 797 27.31 42.36 -52.42
N VAL A 798 27.49 42.61 -53.72
CA VAL A 798 28.79 42.44 -54.40
C VAL A 798 29.51 43.78 -54.47
N ILE A 799 30.71 43.85 -53.92
CA ILE A 799 31.57 45.04 -53.93
C ILE A 799 32.76 44.81 -54.86
N SER A 800 32.95 45.72 -55.81
CA SER A 800 33.94 45.65 -56.88
C SER A 800 34.77 46.92 -56.91
N LYS A 801 36.07 46.79 -57.14
CA LYS A 801 37.05 47.87 -57.03
C LYS A 801 37.91 47.87 -58.27
N THR A 802 37.64 48.79 -59.18
CA THR A 802 38.19 48.78 -60.53
C THR A 802 39.01 50.02 -60.86
N ASN A 803 39.89 49.94 -61.85
CA ASN A 803 40.46 51.11 -62.49
C ASN A 803 39.45 51.76 -63.47
N LEU A 804 39.77 52.96 -63.98
CA LEU A 804 38.97 53.65 -65.01
C LEU A 804 38.71 52.83 -66.30
N GLY A 805 39.48 51.76 -66.55
CA GLY A 805 39.27 50.81 -67.65
C GLY A 805 38.32 49.64 -67.31
N GLY A 806 37.80 49.55 -66.08
CA GLY A 806 36.87 48.52 -65.63
C GLY A 806 37.52 47.21 -65.16
N GLN A 807 38.85 47.16 -64.97
CA GLN A 807 39.55 45.98 -64.46
C GLN A 807 39.61 46.01 -62.93
N GLU A 808 39.32 44.89 -62.25
CA GLU A 808 39.43 44.78 -60.78
C GLU A 808 40.91 44.91 -60.35
N ILE A 809 41.19 45.72 -59.32
CA ILE A 809 42.54 46.10 -58.89
C ILE A 809 42.83 45.66 -57.44
N ALA A 810 44.02 45.10 -57.23
CA ALA A 810 44.48 44.60 -55.94
C ALA A 810 45.05 45.71 -55.03
N GLY A 811 44.95 45.52 -53.71
CA GLY A 811 45.68 46.29 -52.72
C GLY A 811 44.95 47.49 -52.11
N ALA A 812 43.68 47.73 -52.44
CA ALA A 812 42.85 48.71 -51.73
C ALA A 812 42.43 48.12 -50.38
N GLN A 813 42.62 48.85 -49.29
CA GLN A 813 42.08 48.46 -47.97
C GLN A 813 40.68 49.07 -47.82
N ILE A 814 39.68 48.20 -47.74
CA ILE A 814 38.25 48.56 -47.82
C ILE A 814 37.56 48.21 -46.51
N GLU A 815 36.63 49.07 -46.10
CA GLU A 815 35.66 48.85 -45.05
C GLU A 815 34.24 49.16 -45.56
N ILE A 816 33.27 48.33 -45.18
CA ILE A 816 31.86 48.69 -45.23
C ILE A 816 31.44 49.10 -43.82
N ARG A 817 30.92 50.31 -43.66
CA ARG A 817 30.49 50.87 -42.36
C ARG A 817 28.98 51.10 -42.31
N LYS A 818 28.35 50.85 -41.16
CA LYS A 818 26.94 51.17 -40.83
C LYS A 818 26.94 51.96 -39.52
N ASP A 819 26.22 53.09 -39.48
CA ASP A 819 26.16 53.99 -38.30
C ASP A 819 27.53 54.36 -37.70
N GLY A 820 28.57 54.42 -38.53
CA GLY A 820 29.96 54.72 -38.15
C GLY A 820 30.79 53.54 -37.65
N GLN A 821 30.22 52.33 -37.54
CA GLN A 821 30.94 51.10 -37.18
C GLN A 821 31.27 50.24 -38.40
N THR A 822 32.43 49.60 -38.40
CA THR A 822 32.86 48.65 -39.43
C THR A 822 32.06 47.35 -39.35
N VAL A 823 31.39 47.00 -40.45
CA VAL A 823 30.59 45.78 -40.61
C VAL A 823 31.42 44.67 -41.26
N GLU A 824 32.26 45.03 -42.24
CA GLU A 824 33.11 44.10 -42.99
C GLU A 824 34.39 44.82 -43.46
N SER A 825 35.52 44.12 -43.56
CA SER A 825 36.77 44.71 -44.05
C SER A 825 37.70 43.71 -44.72
N TRP A 826 38.26 44.10 -45.87
CA TRP A 826 39.20 43.29 -46.64
C TRP A 826 40.22 44.14 -47.40
N THR A 827 41.24 43.47 -47.95
CA THR A 827 42.11 44.05 -49.00
C THR A 827 41.67 43.53 -50.36
N SER A 828 41.49 44.38 -51.36
CA SER A 828 41.04 43.98 -52.70
C SER A 828 42.06 43.06 -53.39
N GLU A 829 41.55 42.16 -54.24
CA GLU A 829 42.34 41.22 -55.04
C GLU A 829 42.20 41.54 -56.54
N ALA A 830 43.20 41.17 -57.34
CA ALA A 830 43.11 41.30 -58.78
C ALA A 830 42.09 40.29 -59.34
N ASP A 831 41.37 40.70 -60.39
CA ASP A 831 40.36 39.91 -61.09
C ASP A 831 39.21 39.35 -60.20
N LYS A 832 38.97 39.91 -59.01
CA LYS A 832 37.93 39.48 -58.06
C LYS A 832 37.16 40.63 -57.42
N SER A 833 35.83 40.56 -57.46
CA SER A 833 34.94 41.28 -56.56
C SER A 833 34.73 40.51 -55.24
N HIS A 834 34.46 41.23 -54.15
CA HIS A 834 34.12 40.68 -52.84
C HIS A 834 32.59 40.61 -52.66
N THR A 835 32.07 39.71 -51.82
CA THR A 835 30.63 39.61 -51.51
C THR A 835 30.41 39.65 -50.00
N VAL A 836 29.61 40.61 -49.55
CA VAL A 836 29.27 40.86 -48.14
C VAL A 836 27.77 40.69 -47.92
N LYS A 837 27.34 40.18 -46.76
CA LYS A 837 25.93 40.03 -46.41
C LYS A 837 25.42 41.23 -45.63
N LEU A 838 24.49 41.97 -46.22
CA LEU A 838 23.96 43.22 -45.66
C LEU A 838 22.44 43.18 -45.52
N GLU A 839 21.93 43.71 -44.41
CA GLU A 839 20.50 43.98 -44.22
C GLU A 839 20.05 45.11 -45.16
N ALA A 840 18.74 45.31 -45.30
CA ALA A 840 18.24 46.57 -45.88
C ALA A 840 18.63 47.75 -44.97
N GLY A 841 19.15 48.85 -45.55
CA GLY A 841 19.64 50.00 -44.80
C GLY A 841 20.63 50.89 -45.57
N GLU A 842 21.11 51.95 -44.92
CA GLU A 842 22.16 52.85 -45.44
C GLU A 842 23.54 52.44 -44.90
N TYR A 843 24.52 52.42 -45.79
CA TYR A 843 25.89 51.96 -45.58
C TYR A 843 26.88 52.92 -46.23
N VAL A 844 28.13 52.89 -45.78
CA VAL A 844 29.24 53.65 -46.36
C VAL A 844 30.33 52.69 -46.81
N PHE A 845 30.66 52.72 -48.10
CA PHE A 845 31.94 52.21 -48.58
C PHE A 845 33.02 53.21 -48.18
N HIS A 846 33.96 52.77 -47.36
CA HIS A 846 35.13 53.54 -46.96
C HIS A 846 36.39 52.84 -47.47
N GLU A 847 37.29 53.59 -48.09
CA GLU A 847 38.64 53.12 -48.35
C GLU A 847 39.55 53.64 -47.24
N GLU A 848 40.33 52.79 -46.58
CA GLU A 848 41.34 53.24 -45.61
C GLU A 848 42.65 53.58 -46.34
N ALA A 849 43.09 52.73 -47.28
CA ALA A 849 44.28 52.95 -48.10
C ALA A 849 44.06 52.57 -49.56
N ALA A 850 44.50 53.43 -50.47
CA ALA A 850 44.42 53.21 -51.92
C ALA A 850 45.53 52.24 -52.43
N PRO A 851 45.31 51.55 -53.56
CA PRO A 851 46.37 50.82 -54.25
C PRO A 851 47.53 51.75 -54.67
N ALA A 852 48.75 51.21 -54.71
CA ALA A 852 49.93 51.99 -55.10
C ALA A 852 49.81 52.53 -56.54
N GLY A 853 49.91 53.86 -56.70
CA GLY A 853 49.75 54.57 -57.97
C GLY A 853 48.31 55.01 -58.28
N TYR A 854 47.39 54.92 -57.32
CA TYR A 854 46.00 55.39 -57.45
C TYR A 854 45.64 56.39 -56.33
N LEU A 855 44.67 57.26 -56.61
CA LEU A 855 44.17 58.27 -55.66
C LEU A 855 43.07 57.70 -54.77
N LYS A 856 43.19 57.90 -53.45
CA LYS A 856 42.21 57.45 -52.46
C LYS A 856 40.79 57.95 -52.76
N VAL A 857 39.84 57.02 -52.74
CA VAL A 857 38.41 57.31 -52.91
C VAL A 857 37.84 57.91 -51.63
N THR A 858 37.05 58.98 -51.77
CA THR A 858 36.24 59.54 -50.69
C THR A 858 34.99 58.69 -50.47
N ASP A 859 34.64 58.45 -49.21
CA ASP A 859 33.47 57.69 -48.73
C ASP A 859 32.23 57.78 -49.65
N ILE A 860 31.70 56.62 -50.02
CA ILE A 860 30.52 56.47 -50.90
C ILE A 860 29.36 55.90 -50.08
N THR A 861 28.33 56.70 -49.84
CA THR A 861 27.09 56.25 -49.20
C THR A 861 26.20 55.50 -50.19
N PHE A 862 25.82 54.27 -49.85
CA PHE A 862 24.90 53.44 -50.62
C PHE A 862 23.79 52.87 -49.73
N THR A 863 22.66 52.53 -50.33
CA THR A 863 21.54 51.86 -49.64
C THR A 863 21.28 50.50 -50.25
N VAL A 864 21.00 49.51 -49.38
CA VAL A 864 20.52 48.18 -49.74
C VAL A 864 19.01 48.15 -49.57
N GLY A 865 18.27 47.76 -50.60
CA GLY A 865 16.82 47.62 -50.58
C GLY A 865 16.32 46.36 -49.87
N THR A 866 15.02 46.30 -49.60
CA THR A 866 14.34 45.10 -49.07
C THR A 866 14.23 43.95 -50.11
N ASP A 867 14.72 44.18 -51.31
CA ASP A 867 14.86 43.27 -52.45
C ASP A 867 16.32 42.93 -52.77
N GLY A 868 17.27 43.44 -51.98
CA GLY A 868 18.72 43.29 -52.18
C GLY A 868 19.33 44.19 -53.25
N ASN A 869 18.57 45.07 -53.91
CA ASN A 869 19.13 46.01 -54.87
C ASN A 869 19.92 47.13 -54.18
N VAL A 870 21.01 47.57 -54.80
CA VAL A 870 21.92 48.60 -54.28
C VAL A 870 21.78 49.89 -55.08
N THR A 871 21.69 51.02 -54.39
CA THR A 871 21.69 52.36 -55.00
C THR A 871 22.65 53.30 -54.27
N VAL A 872 23.37 54.16 -54.99
CA VAL A 872 24.27 55.18 -54.40
C VAL A 872 23.52 56.49 -54.19
N LYS A 873 23.78 57.12 -53.05
CA LYS A 873 23.26 58.44 -52.66
C LYS A 873 24.11 59.51 -53.34
N THR A 874 23.71 59.90 -54.56
CA THR A 874 24.57 60.67 -55.47
C THR A 874 24.60 62.17 -55.21
N ASP A 875 25.79 62.68 -54.90
CA ASP A 875 26.21 64.04 -55.27
C ASP A 875 26.95 64.02 -56.63
N THR A 876 27.07 65.18 -57.28
CA THR A 876 27.63 65.32 -58.64
C THR A 876 29.12 64.93 -58.77
N THR A 877 29.82 64.70 -57.68
CA THR A 877 31.22 64.22 -57.63
C THR A 877 31.31 62.70 -57.49
N THR A 878 30.43 62.06 -56.73
CA THR A 878 30.41 60.60 -56.50
C THR A 878 29.95 59.78 -57.71
N ALA A 879 29.10 60.36 -58.57
CA ALA A 879 28.55 59.69 -59.75
C ALA A 879 29.59 59.34 -60.83
N ALA A 880 30.79 59.93 -60.78
CA ALA A 880 31.91 59.57 -61.66
C ALA A 880 32.76 58.40 -61.12
N LYS A 881 32.68 58.11 -59.81
CA LYS A 881 33.55 57.17 -59.09
C LYS A 881 32.83 55.92 -58.58
N SER A 882 31.53 55.80 -58.80
CA SER A 882 30.74 54.64 -58.38
C SER A 882 29.60 54.34 -59.35
N GLN A 883 29.27 53.07 -59.50
CA GLN A 883 28.19 52.56 -60.36
C GLN A 883 27.47 51.41 -59.67
N THR A 884 26.17 51.29 -59.87
CA THR A 884 25.33 50.24 -59.25
C THR A 884 24.54 49.46 -60.29
N ALA A 885 24.51 48.13 -60.15
CA ALA A 885 23.78 47.23 -61.04
C ALA A 885 23.22 46.04 -60.24
N GLY A 886 21.91 46.01 -59.99
CA GLY A 886 21.29 45.01 -59.13
C GLY A 886 21.84 45.10 -57.70
N ASN A 887 22.32 43.97 -57.16
CA ASN A 887 23.00 43.89 -55.88
C ASN A 887 24.51 44.25 -55.91
N LYS A 888 25.04 44.71 -57.05
CA LYS A 888 26.47 45.06 -57.21
C LYS A 888 26.73 46.56 -57.11
N LEU A 889 27.70 46.93 -56.28
CA LEU A 889 28.38 48.23 -56.26
C LEU A 889 29.79 48.08 -56.87
N THR A 890 30.09 48.88 -57.89
CA THR A 890 31.45 49.05 -58.43
C THR A 890 31.96 50.43 -58.03
N VAL A 891 33.17 50.49 -57.50
CA VAL A 891 33.91 51.71 -57.13
C VAL A 891 35.15 51.84 -58.01
N VAL A 892 35.41 53.04 -58.54
CA VAL A 892 36.40 53.29 -59.60
C VAL A 892 37.53 54.20 -59.13
N ASP A 893 38.78 53.73 -59.29
CA ASP A 893 39.99 54.50 -59.01
C ASP A 893 40.51 55.31 -60.21
N GLU A 894 41.01 56.49 -59.88
CA GLU A 894 41.78 57.36 -60.75
C GLU A 894 43.27 57.17 -60.45
N ALA A 895 44.09 57.02 -61.50
CA ALA A 895 45.54 56.88 -61.34
C ALA A 895 46.20 58.20 -60.89
N GLU A 896 47.23 58.09 -60.05
CA GLU A 896 48.00 59.24 -59.58
C GLU A 896 48.87 59.82 -60.71
N SER A 897 48.68 61.11 -61.03
CA SER A 897 49.37 61.76 -62.14
C SER A 897 50.83 62.08 -61.81
N GLN A 898 51.77 61.52 -62.57
CA GLN A 898 53.21 61.77 -62.32
C GLN A 898 53.61 63.25 -62.58
N PRO A 899 54.58 63.81 -61.82
CA PRO A 899 55.00 65.20 -62.00
C PRO A 899 55.72 65.48 -63.32
N VAL A 900 55.57 66.71 -63.83
CA VAL A 900 56.31 67.21 -65.01
C VAL A 900 57.32 68.27 -64.58
N GLU A 901 58.59 68.11 -64.98
CA GLU A 901 59.69 69.02 -64.62
C GLU A 901 59.72 70.34 -65.45
N PRO A 902 60.40 71.41 -64.95
CA PRO A 902 59.96 72.78 -65.22
C PRO A 902 60.77 73.59 -66.27
N LYS A 903 60.20 74.75 -66.66
CA LYS A 903 60.89 75.88 -67.30
C LYS A 903 60.43 77.23 -66.72
N PRO A 904 61.16 78.35 -66.90
CA PRO A 904 61.24 79.39 -65.89
C PRO A 904 60.36 80.64 -66.11
N THR A 905 60.16 81.36 -65.00
CA THR A 905 59.43 82.62 -64.83
C THR A 905 60.10 83.85 -65.47
N PRO A 906 59.31 84.88 -65.85
CA PRO A 906 59.70 86.28 -65.64
C PRO A 906 58.65 87.08 -64.84
N THR A 907 59.04 88.26 -64.32
CA THR A 907 58.45 88.85 -63.10
C THR A 907 57.66 90.16 -63.32
N SER A 908 56.62 90.37 -62.49
CA SER A 908 56.04 91.66 -62.03
C SER A 908 55.52 92.71 -63.03
N LYS A 909 54.23 93.05 -62.91
CA LYS A 909 53.58 94.38 -62.76
C LYS A 909 52.10 94.28 -63.21
N GLU A 910 51.17 95.21 -62.94
CA GLU A 910 50.88 96.16 -61.85
C GLU A 910 49.58 96.91 -62.25
N GLU A 911 48.85 97.47 -61.27
CA GLU A 911 47.69 98.39 -61.44
C GLU A 911 46.36 97.87 -62.05
N ALA A 912 45.33 98.70 -61.90
CA ALA A 912 43.89 98.47 -62.15
C ALA A 912 43.33 99.70 -62.95
N PRO A 913 42.08 100.24 -62.85
CA PRO A 913 40.85 99.85 -62.10
C PRO A 913 39.50 100.05 -62.87
N THR A 914 38.36 100.00 -62.13
CA THR A 914 37.02 100.62 -62.43
C THR A 914 36.15 100.03 -63.58
N GLN A 915 34.80 100.12 -63.58
CA GLN A 915 33.79 100.63 -62.62
C GLN A 915 32.37 100.02 -62.84
N ASN A 916 31.50 100.07 -61.80
CA ASN A 916 30.02 100.13 -61.79
C ASN A 916 29.17 99.11 -62.60
N GLY A 917 27.98 98.65 -62.15
CA GLY A 917 27.18 98.87 -60.93
C GLY A 917 25.78 98.23 -61.13
N GLY A 918 24.87 98.10 -60.16
CA GLY A 918 24.89 98.39 -58.71
C GLY A 918 23.47 98.27 -58.09
N THR A 919 23.34 98.37 -56.75
CA THR A 919 22.08 98.43 -55.94
C THR A 919 21.17 97.17 -55.96
N ASN A 920 20.31 96.84 -54.99
CA ASN A 920 20.09 97.12 -53.54
C ASN A 920 19.02 96.09 -53.04
N THR A 921 18.75 95.81 -51.75
CA THR A 921 19.26 96.23 -50.42
C THR A 921 19.98 95.03 -49.73
N THR A 922 20.31 94.84 -48.44
CA THR A 922 19.97 95.39 -47.09
C THR A 922 18.59 94.96 -46.53
N THR A 923 18.40 94.54 -45.27
CA THR A 923 19.16 94.72 -44.00
C THR A 923 18.96 93.41 -43.15
N THR A 924 19.61 93.05 -42.03
CA THR A 924 20.01 93.84 -40.84
C THR A 924 21.27 93.30 -40.12
N LYS A 925 21.14 92.70 -38.92
CA LYS A 925 22.20 92.35 -37.93
C LYS A 925 21.68 91.13 -37.12
N LYS A 926 22.45 90.15 -36.62
CA LYS A 926 23.83 90.07 -36.05
C LYS A 926 23.94 90.56 -34.59
N ILE A 927 24.25 89.65 -33.66
CA ILE A 927 25.33 89.71 -32.61
C ILE A 927 25.14 88.60 -31.54
N LEU A 928 26.27 88.09 -31.02
CA LEU A 928 26.48 87.05 -29.98
C LEU A 928 27.10 87.71 -28.71
N PRO A 929 27.54 87.01 -27.62
CA PRO A 929 27.05 85.84 -26.86
C PRO A 929 27.19 86.00 -25.30
N ARG A 930 27.10 84.87 -24.56
CA ARG A 930 27.90 84.44 -23.36
C ARG A 930 27.44 84.69 -21.89
N THR A 931 27.47 83.56 -21.14
CA THR A 931 27.97 83.30 -19.76
C THR A 931 27.24 83.76 -18.46
N ASN A 932 26.83 82.72 -17.70
CA ASN A 932 27.12 82.44 -16.27
C ASN A 932 26.20 82.88 -15.09
N SER A 933 25.87 81.86 -14.29
CA SER A 933 25.82 81.76 -12.80
C SER A 933 24.78 82.49 -11.92
N GLU A 934 23.95 81.65 -11.27
CA GLU A 934 23.71 81.53 -9.81
C GLU A 934 22.57 82.25 -9.02
N ASN A 935 21.94 81.42 -8.16
CA ASN A 935 21.38 81.65 -6.81
C ASN A 935 19.92 82.11 -6.53
N ALA A 936 19.47 81.70 -5.33
CA ALA A 936 18.31 82.11 -4.52
C ALA A 936 16.88 81.59 -4.89
N THR A 937 15.91 81.42 -3.96
CA THR A 937 15.84 80.66 -2.68
C THR A 937 14.38 80.59 -2.18
N ILE A 938 14.02 79.56 -1.38
CA ILE A 938 12.97 79.54 -0.32
C ILE A 938 11.48 79.78 -0.70
N LEU A 939 10.61 78.83 -0.32
CA LEU A 939 9.40 79.11 0.50
C LEU A 939 9.00 77.90 1.37
N THR A 940 8.21 78.12 2.42
CA THR A 940 7.93 77.19 3.54
C THR A 940 6.44 77.04 3.85
N MET A 941 6.03 75.88 4.43
CA MET A 941 5.28 75.73 5.72
C MET A 941 4.68 74.29 5.87
N VAL A 942 4.99 73.55 6.96
CA VAL A 942 4.24 73.38 8.25
C VAL A 942 2.95 72.53 8.14
N GLY A 943 2.69 71.51 8.98
CA GLY A 943 3.51 70.89 10.05
C GLY A 943 2.69 70.12 11.13
N PHE A 944 3.40 69.50 12.10
CA PHE A 944 2.92 68.80 13.32
C PHE A 944 2.10 67.48 13.16
N GLY A 945 2.22 66.48 14.04
CA GLY A 945 3.22 66.27 15.12
C GLY A 945 2.87 65.15 16.14
N LEU A 946 3.87 64.76 16.96
CA LEU A 946 3.84 63.85 18.14
C LEU A 946 3.54 62.33 17.90
N LEU A 947 3.76 61.41 18.86
CA LEU A 947 4.93 61.06 19.72
C LEU A 947 4.60 59.79 20.55
N VAL A 948 5.55 59.28 21.36
CA VAL A 948 5.48 58.12 22.31
C VAL A 948 5.49 56.75 21.61
N VAL A 949 6.46 55.82 21.75
CA VAL A 949 7.49 55.41 22.76
C VAL A 949 7.01 54.30 23.74
N LEU A 950 7.93 53.38 24.07
CA LEU A 950 7.84 52.13 24.85
C LEU A 950 7.58 50.86 23.98
N GLY A 951 8.22 49.72 24.24
CA GLY A 951 9.37 49.47 25.12
C GLY A 951 9.44 48.06 25.73
N PHE A 952 10.67 47.57 25.92
CA PHE A 952 11.08 46.33 26.62
C PHE A 952 11.07 44.98 25.87
N SER A 953 11.97 44.12 26.33
CA SER A 953 12.48 42.91 25.69
C SER A 953 12.64 41.78 26.71
N TYR A 954 12.55 40.52 26.25
CA TYR A 954 13.17 39.30 26.82
C TYR A 954 13.05 38.21 25.72
N LEU A 955 14.03 37.38 25.30
CA LEU A 955 15.22 36.75 25.89
C LEU A 955 14.92 35.42 26.62
N LYS A 956 15.28 34.28 25.99
CA LYS A 956 16.08 33.15 26.55
C LYS A 956 15.66 31.72 26.14
N LYS A 957 16.60 31.05 25.47
CA LYS A 957 16.96 29.60 25.44
C LYS A 957 16.36 28.59 26.47
N VAL A 958 16.22 27.35 25.96
CA VAL A 958 16.58 26.02 26.55
C VAL A 958 15.52 25.23 27.34
N ASN A 959 15.27 23.99 26.86
CA ASN A 959 14.71 22.76 27.49
C ASN A 959 13.33 22.86 28.16
N ASP A 960 12.49 21.82 28.18
CA ASP A 960 12.79 20.37 28.06
C ASP A 960 12.85 19.76 26.65
#